data_AF-A0A9N9RT81-F1
#
_entry.id   AF-A0A9N9RT81-F1
#
_cell.length_a   1.000
_cell.length_b   1.000
_cell.length_c   1.000
_cell.angle_alpha   90.00
_cell.angle_beta   90.00
_cell.angle_gamma   90.00
#
_symmetry.space_group_name_H-M   'P 1'
#
loop_
_entity.id
_entity.type
_entity.pdbx_description
1 polymer ?
#
loop_
_entity_poly.entity_id
_entity_poly.type
_entity_poly.pdbx_seq_one_letter_code
_entity_poly.pdbx_strand_id
1 'polypeptide(L)'
;MFTFYPFSYVKCSNTNPININEFNNNTRKWIRGTVFPSKLRDFHNCPINAIVCAYGPSAQETIFLNGTKLINESDVEIFRGIASALNAKLSLKVLTEPGAWGQVFENGTMAGSLYKFLQSDGRKRDLQTIDELIENDFKFVIDPTVEDMVKYQKFYGTSPVWYRNETDNFNVNLLKAFESAIKMWENSSMRIIGTEGIFTAIEKSLNFSEFSFELLTKEFFNSSRILSSSYVNLIMLEDSKDISIIFHKNNLQYFRLDGFYILLSFNACNKTNESKIFEKVWQQQIYNINLICKNSDEEIQMKTFVPYQFGKCGSTDSVIIDKFINYSWNNENFFPQKFTNLFKCQLKVASFLYPPITMRETLADGSFRYFGSEMEIVKELSQILNFNINHNYVPKTGSSGLLFDNGTGVGLLKQTLDGEMDMLMGFYYLTLQRSKFLSFTQSHYSIPLVIMIPGGQPYSAFEKLFQPFQLILWCSLLLTFAIELVTITIINCQNEKIRNFVFGSKINTPYLNLYNILVNGFQDVLPQRTFARYVLMIFMIFCLVLRTTYQGSLYQFLQSDGTKPNMETIDELMRHHYLFYIRETLEHNIKSMSFYNRRKVVKFSEYPALIKKTLDPNFKGGIIMPLLEVILPNQENYKNFIFRVLKEYLFDVQIVYYYPKNFHLVDVLDEKLELLKSAGIVSMWMDHYVDKKYVNIKTPSTGPRIINVNQLLGSFEVWTIGMIISIVLFVIEVVSSHKSMKLLRNVLNKI
;
A
#
# COMPACT_ATOMS: atom_id res chain seq x y z
N MET A 1 -10.03 21.02 44.50
CA MET A 1 -9.13 20.15 43.68
C MET A 1 -8.41 21.05 42.70
N PHE A 2 -7.14 20.80 42.37
CA PHE A 2 -6.40 21.61 41.38
C PHE A 2 -6.18 20.82 40.10
N THR A 3 -6.40 21.45 38.94
CA THR A 3 -6.01 20.93 37.62
C THR A 3 -5.18 21.98 36.89
N PHE A 4 -4.57 21.63 35.77
CA PHE A 4 -3.83 22.57 34.93
C PHE A 4 -4.06 22.24 33.46
N TYR A 5 -4.12 23.26 32.60
CA TYR A 5 -4.06 23.10 31.15
C TYR A 5 -2.61 23.17 30.72
N PRO A 6 -2.04 22.17 30.01
CA PRO A 6 -0.62 22.17 29.66
C PRO A 6 -0.20 23.39 28.82
N PHE A 7 -1.14 24.00 28.10
CA PHE A 7 -0.94 25.17 27.25
C PHE A 7 -1.97 26.26 27.57
N SER A 8 -1.57 27.52 27.47
CA SER A 8 -2.44 28.70 27.54
C SER A 8 -1.95 29.76 26.55
N TYR A 9 -2.77 30.77 26.24
CA TYR A 9 -2.36 31.93 25.43
C TYR A 9 -1.11 32.66 25.94
N VAL A 10 -0.71 32.43 27.20
CA VAL A 10 0.40 33.12 27.87
C VAL A 10 1.59 32.19 28.13
N LYS A 11 1.37 30.88 28.34
CA LYS A 11 2.42 29.91 28.67
C LYS A 11 2.22 28.60 27.93
N CYS A 12 3.24 28.18 27.19
CA CYS A 12 3.27 26.93 26.43
C CYS A 12 3.82 25.72 27.19
N SER A 13 4.13 25.90 28.48
CA SER A 13 4.46 24.86 29.43
C SER A 13 4.33 25.43 30.85
N ASN A 14 4.20 24.56 31.85
CA ASN A 14 4.17 24.96 33.27
C ASN A 14 3.15 26.07 33.57
N THR A 15 1.91 25.86 33.14
CA THR A 15 0.80 26.72 33.51
C THR A 15 0.49 26.59 35.00
N ASN A 16 -0.08 27.65 35.57
CA ASN A 16 -0.40 27.66 36.98
C ASN A 16 -1.58 26.71 37.27
N PRO A 17 -1.59 26.04 38.43
CA PRO A 17 -2.71 25.21 38.85
C PRO A 17 -3.98 26.07 39.02
N ILE A 18 -5.07 25.59 38.43
CA ILE A 18 -6.41 26.17 38.46
C ILE A 18 -7.20 25.47 39.55
N ASN A 19 -7.85 26.25 40.43
CA ASN A 19 -8.71 25.73 41.47
C ASN A 19 -10.09 25.36 40.91
N ILE A 20 -10.50 24.10 41.10
CA ILE A 20 -11.83 23.59 40.73
C ILE A 20 -12.76 23.85 41.91
N ASN A 21 -13.66 24.83 41.77
CA ASN A 21 -14.56 25.30 42.83
C ASN A 21 -15.81 24.42 43.04
N GLU A 22 -16.10 23.44 42.17
CA GLU A 22 -17.29 22.57 42.25
C GLU A 22 -17.06 21.24 42.99
N PHE A 23 -16.09 21.19 43.90
CA PHE A 23 -15.70 19.93 44.56
C PHE A 23 -16.68 19.44 45.64
N ASN A 24 -17.58 20.29 46.15
CA ASN A 24 -18.34 19.98 47.37
C ASN A 24 -19.60 19.11 47.20
N ASN A 25 -20.03 18.75 45.99
CA ASN A 25 -21.34 18.07 45.82
C ASN A 25 -21.35 16.65 45.24
N ASN A 26 -20.23 16.03 44.84
CA ASN A 26 -20.27 14.67 44.28
C ASN A 26 -19.12 13.78 44.78
N THR A 27 -19.38 12.98 45.81
CA THR A 27 -18.44 12.01 46.38
C THR A 27 -18.50 10.61 45.75
N ARG A 28 -19.06 10.44 44.55
CA ARG A 28 -19.16 9.10 43.91
C ARG A 28 -18.50 8.99 42.55
N LYS A 29 -17.38 8.23 42.58
CA LYS A 29 -16.65 7.53 41.51
C LYS A 29 -15.81 8.37 40.53
N TRP A 30 -14.55 7.94 40.42
CA TRP A 30 -13.48 8.53 39.64
C TRP A 30 -13.51 7.90 38.23
N ILE A 31 -14.11 8.58 37.25
CA ILE A 31 -14.22 8.11 35.86
C ILE A 31 -13.12 8.79 35.02
N ARG A 32 -12.41 8.02 34.17
CA ARG A 32 -11.47 8.55 33.17
C ARG A 32 -12.27 9.36 32.12
N GLY A 33 -12.39 10.67 32.35
CA GLY A 33 -13.07 11.60 31.46
C GLY A 33 -13.64 12.82 32.20
N THR A 34 -14.21 12.61 33.40
CA THR A 34 -14.86 13.66 34.21
C THR A 34 -13.89 14.48 35.06
N VAL A 35 -12.77 13.90 35.49
CA VAL A 35 -11.76 14.58 36.32
C VAL A 35 -10.64 15.19 35.49
N PHE A 36 -10.46 14.73 34.25
CA PHE A 36 -9.38 15.13 33.35
C PHE A 36 -9.96 15.49 31.97
N PRO A 37 -10.42 16.73 31.75
CA PRO A 37 -10.84 17.18 30.43
C PRO A 37 -9.71 16.98 29.41
N SER A 38 -10.06 16.80 28.13
CA SER A 38 -9.09 16.65 27.05
C SER A 38 -8.26 17.93 26.89
N LYS A 39 -7.13 17.95 27.57
CA LYS A 39 -6.21 19.09 27.71
C LYS A 39 -5.42 19.46 26.45
N LEU A 40 -5.59 18.70 25.36
CA LEU A 40 -4.79 18.79 24.13
C LEU A 40 -5.63 19.17 22.88
N ARG A 41 -6.81 19.79 23.05
CA ARG A 41 -7.67 20.21 21.93
C ARG A 41 -7.26 21.53 21.28
N ASP A 42 -6.61 22.42 22.02
CA ASP A 42 -6.16 23.74 21.54
C ASP A 42 -4.81 24.05 22.20
N PHE A 43 -3.80 24.32 21.38
CA PHE A 43 -2.45 24.64 21.83
C PHE A 43 -2.25 26.15 21.96
N HIS A 44 -3.26 26.99 21.69
CA HIS A 44 -3.23 28.44 21.83
C HIS A 44 -2.02 29.09 21.14
N ASN A 45 -1.71 28.63 19.93
CA ASN A 45 -0.58 29.05 19.11
C ASN A 45 0.81 28.67 19.68
N CYS A 46 0.87 27.75 20.64
CA CYS A 46 2.13 27.24 21.16
C CYS A 46 2.89 26.43 20.12
N PRO A 47 4.24 26.50 20.14
CA PRO A 47 5.06 25.85 19.13
C PRO A 47 5.08 24.33 19.31
N ILE A 48 4.75 23.59 18.24
CA ILE A 48 5.00 22.14 18.13
C ILE A 48 6.27 21.97 17.30
N ASN A 49 7.29 21.38 17.90
CA ASN A 49 8.54 21.06 17.22
C ASN A 49 8.45 19.65 16.62
N ALA A 50 8.48 19.54 15.29
CA ALA A 50 8.49 18.28 14.57
C ALA A 50 9.82 18.12 13.82
N ILE A 51 10.37 16.91 13.81
CA ILE A 51 11.57 16.55 13.05
C ILE A 51 11.15 15.57 11.96
N VAL A 52 11.41 15.91 10.70
CA VAL A 52 11.06 15.07 9.54
C VAL A 52 12.34 14.62 8.84
N CYS A 53 12.37 13.38 8.36
CA CYS A 53 13.51 12.84 7.63
C CYS A 53 13.15 12.70 6.15
N ALA A 54 13.89 13.39 5.29
CA ALA A 54 13.70 13.29 3.84
C ALA A 54 14.55 12.14 3.28
N TYR A 55 13.92 11.21 2.55
CA TYR A 55 14.61 10.06 1.92
C TYR A 55 14.15 9.89 0.46
N GLY A 56 15.10 9.90 -0.48
CA GLY A 56 14.85 9.61 -1.90
C GLY A 56 14.81 10.83 -2.84
N PRO A 57 14.76 10.62 -4.16
CA PRO A 57 14.88 11.65 -5.19
C PRO A 57 13.68 12.61 -5.28
N SER A 58 12.52 12.25 -4.70
CA SER A 58 11.33 13.11 -4.62
C SER A 58 11.46 14.29 -3.63
N ALA A 59 12.49 14.30 -2.79
CA ALA A 59 12.75 15.39 -1.85
C ALA A 59 13.49 16.60 -2.47
N GLN A 60 13.80 16.57 -3.78
CA GLN A 60 14.68 17.55 -4.43
C GLN A 60 13.98 18.79 -5.01
N GLU A 61 12.64 18.85 -5.08
CA GLU A 61 11.94 20.06 -5.55
C GLU A 61 11.74 21.08 -4.41
N THR A 62 12.84 21.70 -3.97
CA THR A 62 12.81 22.90 -3.12
C THR A 62 12.50 24.15 -3.94
N ILE A 63 11.27 24.67 -3.85
CA ILE A 63 10.91 25.98 -4.40
C ILE A 63 11.22 27.05 -3.35
N PHE A 64 12.08 28.01 -3.68
CA PHE A 64 12.38 29.17 -2.84
C PHE A 64 11.41 30.32 -3.17
N LEU A 65 10.48 30.60 -2.25
CA LEU A 65 9.74 31.87 -2.23
C LEU A 65 9.92 32.51 -0.85
N ASN A 66 10.45 33.74 -0.82
CA ASN A 66 10.61 34.57 0.39
C ASN A 66 11.39 33.91 1.55
N GLY A 67 12.55 33.31 1.27
CA GLY A 67 13.51 32.91 2.32
C GLY A 67 13.03 31.83 3.29
N THR A 68 11.87 31.22 3.05
CA THR A 68 11.36 30.07 3.82
C THR A 68 11.47 28.80 2.98
N LYS A 69 12.10 27.78 3.56
CA LYS A 69 12.35 26.49 2.91
C LYS A 69 11.03 25.71 2.86
N LEU A 70 10.28 25.84 1.77
CA LEU A 70 9.05 25.07 1.54
C LEU A 70 9.44 23.69 1.02
N ILE A 71 9.31 22.68 1.89
CA ILE A 71 9.41 21.27 1.54
C ILE A 71 7.98 20.81 1.29
N ASN A 72 7.72 20.36 0.07
CA ASN A 72 6.43 19.87 -0.39
C ASN A 72 6.40 18.34 -0.30
N GLU A 73 6.53 17.82 0.91
CA GLU A 73 6.43 16.38 1.21
C GLU A 73 5.06 16.08 1.84
N SER A 74 4.50 14.91 1.54
CA SER A 74 3.20 14.46 2.08
C SER A 74 3.14 14.56 3.60
N ASP A 75 4.25 14.24 4.27
CA ASP A 75 4.32 14.21 5.73
C ASP A 75 4.33 15.63 6.31
N VAL A 76 4.93 16.59 5.61
CA VAL A 76 4.92 18.01 6.00
C VAL A 76 3.51 18.60 5.90
N GLU A 77 2.76 18.22 4.86
CA GLU A 77 1.34 18.59 4.72
C GLU A 77 0.48 17.97 5.82
N ILE A 78 0.73 16.70 6.18
CA ILE A 78 0.06 16.05 7.32
C ILE A 78 0.35 16.81 8.62
N PHE A 79 1.61 17.15 8.92
CA PHE A 79 1.94 17.91 10.13
C PHE A 79 1.37 19.33 10.12
N ARG A 80 1.27 19.98 8.95
CA ARG A 80 0.56 21.27 8.82
C ARG A 80 -0.92 21.12 9.12
N GLY A 81 -1.56 20.06 8.61
CA GLY A 81 -2.96 19.73 8.90
C GLY A 81 -3.20 19.44 10.38
N ILE A 82 -2.29 18.73 11.03
CA ILE A 82 -2.36 18.45 12.48
C ILE A 82 -2.18 19.75 13.27
N ALA A 83 -1.16 20.56 12.95
CA ALA A 83 -0.90 21.81 13.66
C ALA A 83 -2.05 22.83 13.50
N SER A 84 -2.66 22.90 12.31
CA SER A 84 -3.83 23.74 12.08
C SER A 84 -5.06 23.23 12.86
N ALA A 85 -5.30 21.91 12.86
CA ALA A 85 -6.39 21.30 13.62
C ALA A 85 -6.27 21.51 15.14
N LEU A 86 -5.04 21.60 15.67
CA LEU A 86 -4.75 21.80 17.08
C LEU A 86 -4.52 23.28 17.47
N ASN A 87 -4.67 24.22 16.53
CA ASN A 87 -4.35 25.65 16.71
C ASN A 87 -2.95 25.87 17.33
N ALA A 88 -1.96 25.19 16.75
CA ALA A 88 -0.56 25.20 17.17
C ALA A 88 0.34 25.82 16.10
N LYS A 89 1.48 26.39 16.53
CA LYS A 89 2.49 26.91 15.61
C LYS A 89 3.48 25.80 15.25
N LEU A 90 3.51 25.35 14.01
CA LEU A 90 4.44 24.28 13.61
C LEU A 90 5.87 24.82 13.41
N SER A 91 6.84 24.20 14.08
CA SER A 91 8.28 24.37 13.82
C SER A 91 8.84 23.05 13.30
N LEU A 92 9.20 23.02 12.02
CA LEU A 92 9.71 21.82 11.37
C LEU A 92 11.23 21.89 11.20
N LYS A 93 11.92 20.82 11.58
CA LYS A 93 13.34 20.62 11.32
C LYS A 93 13.52 19.38 10.44
N VAL A 94 13.97 19.58 9.21
CA VAL A 94 14.19 18.47 8.28
C VAL A 94 15.63 18.00 8.31
N LEU A 95 15.82 16.69 8.46
CA LEU A 95 17.12 16.02 8.42
C LEU A 95 17.30 15.32 7.08
N THR A 96 18.38 15.64 6.38
CA THR A 96 18.71 15.14 5.03
C THR A 96 19.96 14.25 5.02
N GLU A 97 20.49 13.88 6.19
CA GLU A 97 21.73 13.10 6.31
C GLU A 97 21.46 11.58 6.30
N PRO A 98 22.34 10.75 5.71
CA PRO A 98 22.25 9.30 5.82
C PRO A 98 22.39 8.87 7.29
N GLY A 99 21.50 8.00 7.79
CA GLY A 99 21.41 7.63 9.21
C GLY A 99 20.45 8.50 10.04
N ALA A 100 19.64 9.35 9.39
CA ALA A 100 18.73 10.27 10.06
C ALA A 100 17.60 9.64 10.88
N TRP A 101 17.40 8.31 10.89
CA TRP A 101 16.30 7.67 11.63
C TRP A 101 16.53 7.51 13.13
N GLY A 102 17.77 7.65 13.62
CA GLY A 102 18.10 7.28 15.00
C GLY A 102 18.74 5.90 15.06
N GLN A 103 20.05 5.81 14.78
CA GLN A 103 20.82 4.58 15.02
C GLN A 103 21.57 4.70 16.35
N VAL A 104 21.49 3.63 17.15
CA VAL A 104 22.37 3.40 18.30
C VAL A 104 23.56 2.60 17.79
N PHE A 105 24.75 3.18 17.86
CA PHE A 105 26.00 2.51 17.49
C PHE A 105 26.44 1.58 18.63
N GLU A 106 27.25 0.57 18.32
CA GLU A 106 27.72 -0.44 19.29
C GLU A 106 28.47 0.15 20.51
N ASN A 107 28.98 1.37 20.39
CA ASN A 107 29.61 2.13 21.47
C ASN A 107 28.60 2.87 22.38
N GLY A 108 27.29 2.65 22.19
CA GLY A 108 26.21 3.28 22.94
C GLY A 108 25.90 4.72 22.52
N THR A 109 26.53 5.26 21.47
CA THR A 109 26.21 6.60 20.98
C THR A 109 25.01 6.55 20.03
N MET A 110 24.12 7.53 20.12
CA MET A 110 22.93 7.62 19.29
C MET A 110 23.07 8.80 18.31
N ALA A 111 22.69 8.63 17.05
CA ALA A 111 22.67 9.72 16.06
C ALA A 111 21.40 9.65 15.21
N GLY A 112 20.90 10.80 14.74
CA GLY A 112 19.70 10.89 13.90
C GLY A 112 18.55 11.69 14.53
N SER A 113 17.34 11.57 13.97
CA SER A 113 16.12 12.28 14.37
C SER A 113 15.73 11.97 15.80
N LEU A 114 15.79 10.69 16.19
CA LEU A 114 15.50 10.24 17.55
C LEU A 114 16.46 10.86 18.57
N TYR A 115 17.77 10.87 18.29
CA TYR A 115 18.76 11.51 19.16
C TYR A 115 18.59 13.03 19.25
N LYS A 116 18.37 13.70 18.11
CA LYS A 116 18.13 15.15 18.07
C LYS A 116 16.82 15.55 18.75
N PHE A 117 15.78 14.71 18.68
CA PHE A 117 14.53 14.87 19.40
C PHE A 117 14.77 14.78 20.92
N LEU A 118 15.49 13.76 21.37
CA LEU A 118 15.84 13.57 22.79
C LEU A 118 16.72 14.70 23.34
N GLN A 119 17.66 15.26 22.56
CA GLN A 119 18.41 16.46 22.97
C GLN A 119 17.53 17.70 23.12
N SER A 120 16.50 17.86 22.29
CA SER A 120 15.63 19.03 22.30
C SER A 120 14.69 19.11 23.50
N ASP A 121 14.42 17.98 24.17
CA ASP A 121 13.58 17.90 25.37
C ASP A 121 14.33 18.23 26.68
N GLY A 122 15.63 18.55 26.62
CA GLY A 122 16.43 19.05 27.75
C GLY A 122 16.61 18.08 28.94
N ARG A 123 16.00 16.89 28.91
CA ARG A 123 16.17 15.83 29.90
C ARG A 123 17.15 14.79 29.37
N LYS A 124 18.41 14.82 29.83
CA LYS A 124 19.30 13.65 29.72
C LYS A 124 18.62 12.50 30.47
N ARG A 125 18.07 11.51 29.77
CA ARG A 125 17.53 10.28 30.38
C ARG A 125 18.39 9.09 29.96
N ASP A 126 18.65 8.21 30.91
CA ASP A 126 19.50 7.03 30.73
C ASP A 126 18.84 5.97 29.82
N LEU A 127 19.69 5.25 29.08
CA LEU A 127 19.34 4.29 28.01
C LEU A 127 18.44 3.13 28.45
N GLN A 128 18.44 2.73 29.72
CA GLN A 128 17.65 1.59 30.22
C GLN A 128 16.14 1.84 30.28
N THR A 129 15.70 3.10 30.25
CA THR A 129 14.28 3.48 30.34
C THR A 129 13.56 3.50 28.99
N ILE A 130 14.25 3.25 27.88
CA ILE A 130 13.68 3.36 26.52
C ILE A 130 12.95 2.07 26.11
N ASP A 131 13.38 0.90 26.60
CA ASP A 131 12.69 -0.37 26.32
C ASP A 131 11.27 -0.39 26.91
N GLU A 132 11.02 0.28 28.03
CA GLU A 132 9.68 0.43 28.63
C GLU A 132 8.73 1.35 27.82
N LEU A 133 9.27 2.25 26.99
CA LEU A 133 8.48 3.19 26.18
C LEU A 133 8.04 2.59 24.84
N ILE A 134 8.77 1.61 24.31
CA ILE A 134 8.46 0.97 23.03
C ILE A 134 7.27 0.01 23.14
N GLU A 135 6.99 -0.52 24.34
CA GLU A 135 5.88 -1.47 24.54
C GLU A 135 4.50 -0.84 24.71
N ASN A 136 4.37 0.46 25.02
CA ASN A 136 3.12 0.95 25.62
C ASN A 136 2.32 2.06 24.92
N ASP A 137 2.76 2.72 23.85
CA ASP A 137 1.90 3.75 23.24
C ASP A 137 2.13 3.95 21.74
N PHE A 138 1.04 3.76 20.98
CA PHE A 138 0.55 4.56 19.83
C PHE A 138 -0.27 3.69 18.86
N LYS A 139 -1.58 3.54 19.14
CA LYS A 139 -2.60 3.26 18.11
C LYS A 139 -3.19 4.60 17.67
N PHE A 140 -2.76 5.12 16.51
CA PHE A 140 -3.50 6.17 15.80
C PHE A 140 -4.21 5.53 14.61
N VAL A 141 -5.54 5.53 14.66
CA VAL A 141 -6.41 5.32 13.50
C VAL A 141 -6.89 6.72 13.10
N ILE A 142 -6.59 7.14 11.86
CA ILE A 142 -7.10 8.39 11.30
C ILE A 142 -7.98 8.04 10.09
N ASP A 143 -9.23 8.47 10.18
CA ASP A 143 -10.28 8.38 9.17
C ASP A 143 -10.21 9.63 8.26
N PRO A 144 -10.32 9.52 6.91
CA PRO A 144 -10.10 10.64 6.01
C PRO A 144 -11.43 11.30 5.60
N THR A 145 -11.90 12.30 6.34
CA THR A 145 -12.87 13.30 5.82
C THR A 145 -12.73 14.63 6.57
N VAL A 146 -11.85 15.52 6.10
CA VAL A 146 -11.80 16.91 6.58
C VAL A 146 -11.55 17.84 5.39
N GLU A 147 -12.60 18.14 4.64
CA GLU A 147 -12.56 19.22 3.63
C GLU A 147 -13.45 20.42 4.00
N ASP A 148 -14.24 20.37 5.09
CA ASP A 148 -15.25 21.41 5.38
C ASP A 148 -15.04 22.24 6.66
N MET A 149 -13.92 22.13 7.38
CA MET A 149 -13.70 22.88 8.64
C MET A 149 -12.82 24.13 8.52
N VAL A 150 -13.03 24.95 7.50
CA VAL A 150 -12.48 26.33 7.48
C VAL A 150 -13.56 27.32 7.05
N LYS A 151 -14.41 27.71 8.01
CA LYS A 151 -14.86 29.10 8.20
C LYS A 151 -15.75 29.18 9.44
N TYR A 152 -15.56 30.29 10.15
CA TYR A 152 -16.51 31.01 11.01
C TYR A 152 -16.11 31.19 12.48
N GLN A 153 -15.71 32.43 12.74
CA GLN A 153 -15.49 33.06 14.02
C GLN A 153 -16.67 34.04 14.27
N LYS A 154 -17.16 34.07 15.50
CA LYS A 154 -18.03 35.09 16.14
C LYS A 154 -19.44 35.33 15.59
N PHE A 155 -20.43 35.13 16.46
CA PHE A 155 -21.40 36.19 16.79
C PHE A 155 -21.96 35.98 18.22
N TYR A 156 -21.61 36.88 19.14
CA TYR A 156 -22.45 37.21 20.30
C TYR A 156 -23.49 38.21 19.78
N GLY A 157 -24.78 37.93 19.94
CA GLY A 157 -25.84 38.82 19.45
C GLY A 157 -27.18 38.55 20.12
N THR A 158 -27.44 39.32 21.18
CA THR A 158 -28.74 39.87 21.60
C THR A 158 -29.98 38.96 21.56
N SER A 159 -30.42 38.58 22.77
CA SER A 159 -31.77 38.11 23.11
C SER A 159 -32.89 38.97 22.50
N PRO A 160 -33.93 38.34 21.91
CA PRO A 160 -35.25 38.93 21.79
C PRO A 160 -36.16 38.40 22.92
N VAL A 161 -36.78 39.36 23.60
CA VAL A 161 -37.97 39.18 24.45
C VAL A 161 -39.17 38.77 23.55
N TRP A 162 -40.23 38.22 24.16
CA TRP A 162 -41.61 37.95 23.66
C TRP A 162 -41.95 36.48 23.30
N TYR A 163 -42.48 35.70 24.25
CA TYR A 163 -43.93 35.44 24.42
C TYR A 163 -44.11 34.56 25.68
N ARG A 164 -44.84 35.08 26.66
CA ARG A 164 -45.16 34.40 27.91
C ARG A 164 -46.60 33.92 27.74
N ASN A 165 -46.80 32.64 27.47
CA ASN A 165 -47.97 31.82 27.86
C ASN A 165 -47.81 30.43 27.24
N GLU A 166 -48.17 29.40 28.02
CA GLU A 166 -48.17 27.94 27.68
C GLU A 166 -46.89 27.14 27.99
N THR A 167 -46.33 27.25 29.20
CA THR A 167 -45.30 26.30 29.70
C THR A 167 -45.72 25.61 31.00
N ASP A 168 -46.92 25.03 31.05
CA ASP A 168 -47.46 24.38 32.26
C ASP A 168 -47.53 22.84 32.20
N ASN A 169 -46.89 22.18 31.23
CA ASN A 169 -47.02 20.71 31.08
C ASN A 169 -45.71 19.92 30.89
N PHE A 170 -44.58 20.43 31.38
CA PHE A 170 -43.32 19.66 31.35
C PHE A 170 -43.14 18.81 32.62
N ASN A 171 -43.06 17.49 32.46
CA ASN A 171 -42.78 16.58 33.56
C ASN A 171 -41.31 16.71 33.98
N VAL A 172 -41.07 17.39 35.10
CA VAL A 172 -39.75 17.63 35.69
C VAL A 172 -38.94 16.34 35.88
N ASN A 173 -39.60 15.21 36.16
CA ASN A 173 -38.91 13.93 36.34
C ASN A 173 -38.31 13.38 35.03
N LEU A 174 -38.95 13.64 33.88
CA LEU A 174 -38.45 13.22 32.56
C LEU A 174 -37.19 14.01 32.18
N LEU A 175 -37.20 15.32 32.44
CA LEU A 175 -36.03 16.19 32.22
C LEU A 175 -34.87 15.81 33.13
N LYS A 176 -35.13 15.47 34.41
CA LYS A 176 -34.09 14.96 35.33
C LYS A 176 -33.52 13.61 34.90
N ALA A 177 -34.34 12.70 34.37
CA ALA A 177 -33.86 11.43 33.83
C ALA A 177 -32.95 11.64 32.61
N PHE A 178 -33.34 12.56 31.72
CA PHE A 178 -32.54 12.97 30.57
C PHE A 178 -31.22 13.64 30.99
N GLU A 179 -31.27 14.59 31.93
CA GLU A 179 -30.08 15.23 32.50
C GLU A 179 -29.12 14.20 33.11
N SER A 180 -29.65 13.24 33.88
CA SER A 180 -28.83 12.16 34.45
C SER A 180 -28.22 11.27 33.38
N ALA A 181 -28.89 11.07 32.24
CA ALA A 181 -28.34 10.28 31.14
C ALA A 181 -27.22 11.03 30.39
N ILE A 182 -27.36 12.36 30.27
CA ILE A 182 -26.39 13.25 29.62
C ILE A 182 -25.15 13.45 30.48
N LYS A 183 -25.29 13.48 31.81
CA LYS A 183 -24.18 13.61 32.77
C LYS A 183 -23.04 12.62 32.54
N MET A 184 -23.34 11.43 31.99
CA MET A 184 -22.31 10.44 31.65
C MET A 184 -21.40 10.87 30.50
N TRP A 185 -21.87 11.78 29.64
CA TRP A 185 -21.22 12.20 28.40
C TRP A 185 -20.82 13.68 28.40
N GLU A 186 -20.89 14.38 29.53
CA GLU A 186 -20.58 15.82 29.68
C GLU A 186 -19.25 16.26 29.07
N ASN A 187 -18.26 15.37 28.94
CA ASN A 187 -16.95 15.68 28.35
C ASN A 187 -16.82 15.35 26.84
N SER A 188 -17.88 14.83 26.24
CA SER A 188 -17.96 14.49 24.81
C SER A 188 -18.51 15.68 24.02
N SER A 189 -18.15 15.82 22.74
CA SER A 189 -18.82 16.78 21.86
C SER A 189 -20.26 16.30 21.65
N MET A 190 -21.20 16.93 22.36
CA MET A 190 -22.62 16.62 22.29
C MET A 190 -23.35 17.66 21.45
N ARG A 191 -24.17 17.19 20.52
CA ARG A 191 -25.08 18.04 19.74
C ARG A 191 -26.50 17.81 20.20
N ILE A 192 -27.18 18.89 20.57
CA ILE A 192 -28.59 18.85 20.97
C ILE A 192 -29.45 19.40 19.84
N ILE A 193 -30.43 18.62 19.41
CA ILE A 193 -31.31 18.91 18.28
C ILE A 193 -32.76 18.85 18.77
N GLY A 194 -33.50 19.95 18.63
CA GLY A 194 -34.89 20.05 19.08
C GLY A 194 -35.65 21.22 18.43
N THR A 195 -36.96 21.28 18.64
CA THR A 195 -37.82 22.39 18.19
C THR A 195 -37.69 23.63 19.08
N GLU A 196 -38.14 24.78 18.60
CA GLU A 196 -38.08 26.07 19.31
C GLU A 196 -38.84 26.06 20.65
N GLY A 197 -39.98 25.36 20.70
CA GLY A 197 -40.78 25.19 21.92
C GLY A 197 -40.06 24.39 23.00
N ILE A 198 -39.26 23.39 22.62
CA ILE A 198 -38.49 22.57 23.56
C ILE A 198 -37.24 23.31 24.04
N PHE A 199 -36.60 24.08 23.16
CA PHE A 199 -35.42 24.88 23.50
C PHE A 199 -35.70 25.85 24.67
N THR A 200 -36.81 26.58 24.58
CA THR A 200 -37.24 27.52 25.63
C THR A 200 -37.63 26.85 26.96
N ALA A 201 -38.09 25.59 26.91
CA ALA A 201 -38.40 24.81 28.12
C ALA A 201 -37.12 24.31 28.83
N ILE A 202 -36.08 24.00 28.07
CA ILE A 202 -34.80 23.51 28.60
C ILE A 202 -33.94 24.64 29.14
N GLU A 203 -33.88 25.78 28.43
CA GLU A 203 -33.19 26.98 28.91
C GLU A 203 -33.75 27.44 30.29
N LYS A 204 -35.04 27.19 30.55
CA LYS A 204 -35.68 27.48 31.83
C LYS A 204 -35.45 26.43 32.92
N SER A 205 -35.18 25.17 32.57
CA SER A 205 -35.18 24.04 33.52
C SER A 205 -33.80 23.46 33.79
N LEU A 206 -32.84 23.63 32.88
CA LEU A 206 -31.51 23.04 32.95
C LEU A 206 -30.45 24.13 32.73
N ASN A 207 -29.54 24.27 33.70
CA ASN A 207 -28.51 25.30 33.73
C ASN A 207 -27.35 24.90 32.79
N PHE A 208 -27.58 24.92 31.48
CA PHE A 208 -26.66 24.40 30.47
C PHE A 208 -25.94 25.53 29.71
N SER A 209 -24.89 26.09 30.31
CA SER A 209 -24.05 27.11 29.64
C SER A 209 -22.94 26.54 28.74
N GLU A 210 -22.79 25.22 28.62
CA GLU A 210 -21.64 24.57 27.95
C GLU A 210 -21.98 23.75 26.69
N PHE A 211 -23.24 23.69 26.25
CA PHE A 211 -23.67 22.86 25.10
C PHE A 211 -23.97 23.67 23.83
N SER A 212 -23.62 23.10 22.66
CA SER A 212 -24.03 23.64 21.36
C SER A 212 -25.45 23.17 21.04
N PHE A 213 -26.38 24.11 21.03
CA PHE A 213 -27.78 23.88 20.68
C PHE A 213 -28.05 24.20 19.22
N GLU A 214 -28.79 23.33 18.55
CA GLU A 214 -29.23 23.54 17.17
C GLU A 214 -30.74 23.35 17.03
N LEU A 215 -31.36 24.28 16.33
CA LEU A 215 -32.80 24.47 16.27
C LEU A 215 -33.37 23.82 14.99
N LEU A 216 -34.31 22.89 15.13
CA LEU A 216 -35.01 22.24 14.02
C LEU A 216 -36.05 23.19 13.41
N THR A 217 -35.68 23.96 12.38
CA THR A 217 -36.63 24.74 11.57
C THR A 217 -36.73 24.16 10.15
N LYS A 218 -37.81 24.43 9.40
CA LYS A 218 -37.88 24.06 7.96
C LYS A 218 -36.75 24.71 7.12
N GLU A 219 -36.15 25.78 7.60
CA GLU A 219 -34.99 26.45 7.01
C GLU A 219 -33.63 25.83 7.42
N PHE A 220 -33.63 24.91 8.40
CA PHE A 220 -32.45 24.20 8.93
C PHE A 220 -31.60 23.54 7.84
N PHE A 221 -32.25 22.90 6.85
CA PHE A 221 -31.56 22.20 5.77
C PHE A 221 -31.10 23.10 4.61
N ASN A 222 -31.48 24.39 4.59
CA ASN A 222 -31.09 25.35 3.55
C ASN A 222 -29.94 26.28 3.98
N SER A 223 -29.62 26.36 5.27
CA SER A 223 -28.58 27.27 5.76
C SER A 223 -27.21 26.59 5.80
N SER A 224 -26.20 27.20 5.18
CA SER A 224 -24.79 26.79 5.16
C SER A 224 -24.07 26.90 6.52
N ARG A 225 -24.81 26.77 7.63
CA ARG A 225 -24.35 27.00 9.01
C ARG A 225 -24.21 25.70 9.82
N ILE A 226 -23.96 24.57 9.16
CA ILE A 226 -24.02 23.27 9.83
C ILE A 226 -22.69 22.97 10.51
N LEU A 227 -22.71 22.81 11.84
CA LEU A 227 -21.55 22.37 12.62
C LEU A 227 -21.17 20.93 12.31
N SER A 228 -19.88 20.64 12.45
CA SER A 228 -19.26 19.32 12.31
C SER A 228 -20.05 18.21 13.03
N SER A 229 -20.23 17.07 12.35
CA SER A 229 -20.97 15.92 12.87
C SER A 229 -20.44 15.43 14.22
N SER A 230 -21.27 15.50 15.28
CA SER A 230 -20.90 15.07 16.63
C SER A 230 -21.07 13.56 16.81
N TYR A 231 -20.27 12.97 17.70
CA TYR A 231 -20.31 11.52 17.99
C TYR A 231 -21.46 11.15 18.93
N VAL A 232 -22.00 12.11 19.69
CA VAL A 232 -23.15 11.91 20.59
C VAL A 232 -24.24 12.92 20.23
N ASN A 233 -25.35 12.44 19.70
CA ASN A 233 -26.46 13.26 19.24
C ASN A 233 -27.67 13.05 20.14
N LEU A 234 -28.14 14.14 20.73
CA LEU A 234 -29.30 14.20 21.61
C LEU A 234 -30.43 14.82 20.82
N ILE A 235 -31.48 14.05 20.55
CA ILE A 235 -32.59 14.49 19.70
C ILE A 235 -33.87 14.50 20.53
N MET A 236 -34.58 15.61 20.50
CA MET A 236 -35.84 15.76 21.22
C MET A 236 -37.00 15.76 20.23
N LEU A 237 -37.99 14.93 20.53
CA LEU A 237 -39.08 14.59 19.62
C LEU A 237 -40.42 15.00 20.23
N GLU A 238 -41.17 15.80 19.47
CA GLU A 238 -42.58 16.08 19.77
C GLU A 238 -43.47 15.01 19.12
N ASP A 239 -43.19 14.66 17.86
CA ASP A 239 -43.88 13.62 17.10
C ASP A 239 -42.88 12.63 16.47
N SER A 240 -43.33 11.38 16.30
CA SER A 240 -42.68 10.35 15.47
C SER A 240 -42.35 10.81 14.05
N LYS A 241 -43.08 11.81 13.51
CA LYS A 241 -42.83 12.41 12.20
C LYS A 241 -41.51 13.20 12.14
N ASP A 242 -41.04 13.75 13.25
CA ASP A 242 -39.82 14.56 13.30
C ASP A 242 -38.59 13.72 12.92
N ILE A 243 -38.59 12.44 13.29
CA ILE A 243 -37.52 11.48 12.93
C ILE A 243 -37.43 11.29 11.41
N SER A 244 -38.58 11.27 10.72
CA SER A 244 -38.60 11.10 9.28
C SER A 244 -38.00 12.29 8.53
N ILE A 245 -38.02 13.48 9.15
CA ILE A 245 -37.39 14.71 8.66
C ILE A 245 -35.89 14.69 8.98
N ILE A 246 -35.52 14.31 10.21
CA ILE A 246 -34.13 14.30 10.68
C ILE A 246 -33.29 13.28 9.90
N PHE A 247 -33.75 12.04 9.81
CA PHE A 247 -33.05 10.95 9.13
C PHE A 247 -33.49 10.77 7.67
N HIS A 248 -33.94 11.85 7.03
CA HIS A 248 -34.19 11.85 5.60
C HIS A 248 -32.85 11.73 4.83
N LYS A 249 -32.85 11.05 3.68
CA LYS A 249 -31.65 10.74 2.89
C LYS A 249 -30.75 11.95 2.61
N ASN A 250 -31.33 13.12 2.36
CA ASN A 250 -30.60 14.37 2.06
C ASN A 250 -29.86 14.93 3.29
N ASN A 251 -30.24 14.51 4.49
CA ASN A 251 -29.80 15.09 5.76
C ASN A 251 -28.75 14.23 6.46
N LEU A 252 -28.59 12.97 6.02
CA LEU A 252 -27.66 12.00 6.62
C LEU A 252 -26.19 12.43 6.55
N GLN A 253 -25.83 13.27 5.57
CA GLN A 253 -24.47 13.81 5.45
C GLN A 253 -24.04 14.65 6.67
N TYR A 254 -24.99 15.10 7.48
CA TYR A 254 -24.74 15.90 8.69
C TYR A 254 -24.67 15.07 9.97
N PHE A 255 -24.80 13.74 9.86
CA PHE A 255 -24.88 12.81 10.98
C PHE A 255 -23.85 11.69 10.86
N ARG A 256 -23.18 11.38 11.96
CA ARG A 256 -22.30 10.21 12.07
C ARG A 256 -23.11 8.95 12.34
N LEU A 257 -23.22 8.06 11.38
CA LEU A 257 -24.06 6.85 11.49
C LEU A 257 -23.52 5.83 12.51
N ASP A 258 -22.23 5.89 12.81
CA ASP A 258 -21.55 5.15 13.87
C ASP A 258 -21.65 5.84 15.25
N GLY A 259 -22.24 7.04 15.31
CA GLY A 259 -22.42 7.80 16.53
C GLY A 259 -23.49 7.24 17.46
N PHE A 260 -23.50 7.74 18.69
CA PHE A 260 -24.47 7.42 19.73
C PHE A 260 -25.64 8.40 19.70
N TYR A 261 -26.86 7.89 19.73
CA TYR A 261 -28.09 8.68 19.64
C TYR A 261 -28.98 8.46 20.86
N ILE A 262 -29.43 9.54 21.50
CA ILE A 262 -30.45 9.48 22.55
C ILE A 262 -31.62 10.34 22.11
N LEU A 263 -32.76 9.69 21.95
CA LEU A 263 -34.04 10.30 21.63
C LEU A 263 -34.81 10.55 22.93
N LEU A 264 -35.25 11.78 23.15
CA LEU A 264 -36.19 12.12 24.22
C LEU A 264 -37.58 12.33 23.61
N SER A 265 -38.59 11.63 24.12
CA SER A 265 -39.97 11.94 23.75
C SER A 265 -40.79 12.40 24.95
N PHE A 266 -41.50 13.51 24.76
CA PHE A 266 -42.42 14.08 25.75
C PHE A 266 -43.77 13.37 25.80
N ASN A 267 -44.08 12.57 24.79
CA ASN A 267 -45.29 11.76 24.72
C ASN A 267 -45.09 10.40 25.42
N ALA A 268 -46.20 9.77 25.81
CA ALA A 268 -46.15 8.42 26.37
C ALA A 268 -45.56 7.43 25.35
N CYS A 269 -44.75 6.48 25.83
CA CYS A 269 -44.11 5.42 25.05
C CYS A 269 -45.07 4.72 24.05
N ASN A 270 -46.31 4.45 24.46
CA ASN A 270 -47.30 3.81 23.58
C ASN A 270 -47.84 4.73 22.47
N LYS A 271 -47.82 6.05 22.67
CA LYS A 271 -48.30 7.05 21.69
C LYS A 271 -47.23 7.43 20.66
N THR A 272 -45.95 7.18 20.95
CA THR A 272 -44.82 7.59 20.11
C THR A 272 -44.48 6.60 18.99
N ASN A 273 -45.21 5.48 18.87
CA ASN A 273 -45.00 4.46 17.84
C ASN A 273 -43.52 4.03 17.72
N GLU A 274 -42.95 3.55 18.84
CA GLU A 274 -41.53 3.19 19.00
C GLU A 274 -40.99 2.29 17.87
N SER A 275 -41.78 1.30 17.44
CA SER A 275 -41.39 0.37 16.37
C SER A 275 -41.12 1.10 15.05
N LYS A 276 -41.92 2.12 14.71
CA LYS A 276 -41.73 2.92 13.48
C LYS A 276 -40.48 3.78 13.57
N ILE A 277 -40.17 4.29 14.76
CA ILE A 277 -38.96 5.06 15.03
C ILE A 277 -37.73 4.18 14.77
N PHE A 278 -37.66 3.02 15.42
CA PHE A 278 -36.55 2.10 15.28
C PHE A 278 -36.44 1.52 13.87
N GLU A 279 -37.55 1.21 13.21
CA GLU A 279 -37.56 0.82 11.79
C GLU A 279 -36.93 1.89 10.89
N LYS A 280 -37.31 3.16 11.07
CA LYS A 280 -36.81 4.26 10.23
C LYS A 280 -35.31 4.47 10.42
N VAL A 281 -34.83 4.39 11.65
CA VAL A 281 -33.42 4.56 12.00
C VAL A 281 -32.59 3.36 11.54
N TRP A 282 -33.12 2.14 11.68
CA TRP A 282 -32.49 0.91 11.20
C TRP A 282 -32.37 0.87 9.67
N GLN A 283 -33.34 1.40 8.93
CA GLN A 283 -33.23 1.58 7.47
C GLN A 283 -32.02 2.43 7.06
N GLN A 284 -31.53 3.29 7.94
CA GLN A 284 -30.32 4.11 7.73
C GLN A 284 -29.05 3.48 8.32
N GLN A 285 -29.10 2.20 8.73
CA GLN A 285 -27.99 1.46 9.34
C GLN A 285 -27.53 2.00 10.71
N ILE A 286 -28.32 2.87 11.35
CA ILE A 286 -28.01 3.39 12.69
C ILE A 286 -28.53 2.39 13.71
N TYR A 287 -27.65 1.95 14.61
CA TYR A 287 -27.97 0.94 15.62
C TYR A 287 -27.73 1.42 17.05
N ASN A 288 -26.82 2.36 17.27
CA ASN A 288 -26.53 2.95 18.57
C ASN A 288 -27.56 4.02 18.93
N ILE A 289 -28.80 3.61 19.21
CA ILE A 289 -29.89 4.53 19.55
C ILE A 289 -30.70 4.08 20.77
N ASN A 290 -31.03 5.04 21.64
CA ASN A 290 -31.89 4.84 22.81
C ASN A 290 -33.03 5.85 22.81
N LEU A 291 -34.22 5.42 23.21
CA LEU A 291 -35.41 6.24 23.37
C LEU A 291 -35.77 6.32 24.85
N ILE A 292 -35.87 7.54 25.38
CA ILE A 292 -36.36 7.84 26.73
C ILE A 292 -37.79 8.36 26.61
N CYS A 293 -38.74 7.67 27.24
CA CYS A 293 -40.16 8.03 27.22
C CYS A 293 -40.87 7.69 28.53
N LYS A 294 -42.02 8.33 28.76
CA LYS A 294 -42.88 8.12 29.94
C LYS A 294 -43.83 6.94 29.69
N ASN A 295 -43.96 6.03 30.65
CA ASN A 295 -44.97 4.99 30.65
C ASN A 295 -46.28 5.46 31.31
N SER A 296 -47.36 4.69 31.17
CA SER A 296 -48.70 5.02 31.70
C SER A 296 -48.72 5.30 33.22
N ASP A 297 -47.80 4.69 33.99
CA ASP A 297 -47.71 4.79 35.46
C ASP A 297 -46.70 5.85 35.96
N GLU A 298 -46.34 6.82 35.11
CA GLU A 298 -45.26 7.79 35.35
C GLU A 298 -43.83 7.24 35.47
N GLU A 299 -43.63 5.93 35.36
CA GLU A 299 -42.30 5.33 35.22
C GLU A 299 -41.63 5.80 33.92
N ILE A 300 -40.40 6.32 34.02
CA ILE A 300 -39.58 6.69 32.86
C ILE A 300 -38.74 5.48 32.46
N GLN A 301 -38.78 5.12 31.19
CA GLN A 301 -38.09 3.96 30.65
C GLN A 301 -37.12 4.38 29.55
N MET A 302 -35.98 3.71 29.49
CA MET A 302 -35.04 3.76 28.37
C MET A 302 -35.18 2.48 27.55
N LYS A 303 -35.47 2.66 26.26
CA LYS A 303 -35.70 1.56 25.32
C LYS A 303 -34.75 1.64 24.15
N THR A 304 -34.43 0.49 23.58
CA THR A 304 -33.70 0.35 22.31
C THR A 304 -34.32 -0.77 21.49
N PHE A 305 -33.71 -1.14 20.37
CA PHE A 305 -34.00 -2.39 19.67
C PHE A 305 -32.76 -3.29 19.61
N VAL A 306 -32.98 -4.59 19.56
CA VAL A 306 -31.93 -5.61 19.38
C VAL A 306 -32.19 -6.33 18.05
N PRO A 307 -31.39 -6.07 17.00
CA PRO A 307 -31.67 -6.54 15.65
C PRO A 307 -31.61 -8.07 15.49
N TYR A 308 -30.78 -8.74 16.29
CA TYR A 308 -30.55 -10.17 16.16
C TYR A 308 -30.98 -10.91 17.44
N GLN A 309 -31.96 -11.80 17.30
CA GLN A 309 -32.48 -12.67 18.36
C GLN A 309 -32.76 -14.06 17.80
N PHE A 310 -33.00 -15.04 18.67
CA PHE A 310 -33.35 -16.39 18.23
C PHE A 310 -34.59 -16.38 17.33
N GLY A 311 -34.41 -16.77 16.06
CA GLY A 311 -35.49 -16.81 15.06
C GLY A 311 -35.95 -15.45 14.51
N LYS A 312 -35.33 -14.34 14.92
CA LYS A 312 -35.64 -12.99 14.42
C LYS A 312 -34.36 -12.29 13.91
N CYS A 313 -34.36 -11.93 12.64
CA CYS A 313 -33.25 -11.25 11.97
C CYS A 313 -33.66 -9.85 11.54
N GLY A 314 -32.91 -8.84 11.95
CA GLY A 314 -33.22 -7.43 11.67
C GLY A 314 -34.48 -6.93 12.38
N SER A 315 -34.80 -7.45 13.57
CA SER A 315 -35.97 -6.99 14.34
C SER A 315 -35.75 -5.59 14.93
N THR A 316 -36.77 -4.74 14.80
CA THR A 316 -36.79 -3.39 15.39
C THR A 316 -37.75 -3.31 16.58
N ASP A 317 -38.08 -4.47 17.17
CA ASP A 317 -38.93 -4.59 18.34
C ASP A 317 -38.31 -3.84 19.53
N SER A 318 -39.11 -3.05 20.25
CA SER A 318 -38.61 -2.26 21.37
C SER A 318 -38.34 -3.15 22.58
N VAL A 319 -37.16 -2.94 23.18
CA VAL A 319 -36.65 -3.64 24.35
C VAL A 319 -36.29 -2.59 25.40
N ILE A 320 -36.71 -2.82 26.64
CA ILE A 320 -36.38 -1.95 27.77
C ILE A 320 -34.96 -2.29 28.22
N ILE A 321 -34.06 -1.30 28.18
CA ILE A 321 -32.69 -1.43 28.71
C ILE A 321 -32.66 -1.07 30.19
N ASP A 322 -33.36 0.01 30.55
CA ASP A 322 -33.31 0.55 31.90
C ASP A 322 -34.59 1.29 32.28
N LYS A 323 -34.79 1.46 33.59
CA LYS A 323 -35.88 2.21 34.20
C LYS A 323 -35.30 3.25 35.14
N PHE A 324 -35.82 4.47 35.09
CA PHE A 324 -35.41 5.54 35.99
C PHE A 324 -36.29 5.53 37.24
N ILE A 325 -35.70 5.12 38.37
CA ILE A 325 -36.37 4.97 39.66
C ILE A 325 -35.54 5.72 40.71
N ASN A 326 -36.20 6.47 41.61
CA ASN A 326 -35.54 7.21 42.69
C ASN A 326 -34.40 8.15 42.24
N TYR A 327 -34.59 8.86 41.12
CA TYR A 327 -33.60 9.78 40.54
C TYR A 327 -32.29 9.13 40.07
N SER A 328 -32.29 7.82 39.83
CA SER A 328 -31.14 7.07 39.32
C SER A 328 -31.54 6.04 38.26
N TRP A 329 -30.63 5.80 37.32
CA TRP A 329 -30.65 4.67 36.39
C TRP A 329 -30.09 3.42 37.07
N ASN A 330 -30.64 2.23 36.79
CA ASN A 330 -30.15 1.00 37.42
C ASN A 330 -28.89 0.46 36.72
N ASN A 331 -28.75 0.68 35.41
CA ASN A 331 -27.64 0.20 34.60
C ASN A 331 -26.68 1.35 34.26
N GLU A 332 -25.38 1.08 34.35
CA GLU A 332 -24.32 2.05 33.97
C GLU A 332 -24.02 2.04 32.45
N ASN A 333 -24.50 1.04 31.70
CA ASN A 333 -24.31 0.97 30.24
C ASN A 333 -25.62 1.14 29.48
N PHE A 334 -25.80 2.30 28.85
CA PHE A 334 -26.97 2.60 28.01
C PHE A 334 -26.89 2.01 26.60
N PHE A 335 -25.71 1.64 26.11
CA PHE A 335 -25.55 1.08 24.76
C PHE A 335 -25.00 -0.35 24.85
N PRO A 336 -25.88 -1.36 24.97
CA PRO A 336 -25.44 -2.75 25.01
C PRO A 336 -24.81 -3.16 23.67
N GLN A 337 -23.85 -4.09 23.70
CA GLN A 337 -23.29 -4.67 22.47
C GLN A 337 -24.35 -5.52 21.76
N LYS A 338 -24.76 -5.10 20.55
CA LYS A 338 -25.90 -5.70 19.81
C LYS A 338 -25.52 -6.81 18.83
N PHE A 339 -24.23 -7.02 18.60
CA PHE A 339 -23.72 -7.83 17.49
C PHE A 339 -22.76 -8.94 17.93
N THR A 340 -22.83 -9.34 19.20
CA THR A 340 -22.01 -10.44 19.73
C THR A 340 -22.40 -11.80 19.15
N ASN A 341 -23.67 -11.97 18.77
CA ASN A 341 -24.21 -13.20 18.18
C ASN A 341 -25.33 -12.85 17.18
N LEU A 342 -25.22 -13.36 15.97
CA LEU A 342 -26.17 -13.12 14.87
C LEU A 342 -27.25 -14.22 14.76
N PHE A 343 -27.29 -15.18 15.68
CA PHE A 343 -28.35 -16.19 15.85
C PHE A 343 -28.74 -16.92 14.55
N LYS A 344 -27.75 -17.29 13.73
CA LYS A 344 -27.89 -17.98 12.43
C LYS A 344 -28.64 -17.17 11.36
N CYS A 345 -28.73 -15.85 11.51
CA CYS A 345 -29.24 -14.97 10.48
C CYS A 345 -28.39 -15.05 9.21
N GLN A 346 -29.03 -14.88 8.06
CA GLN A 346 -28.35 -14.99 6.77
C GLN A 346 -27.61 -13.69 6.44
N LEU A 347 -26.32 -13.82 6.16
CA LEU A 347 -25.51 -12.75 5.57
C LEU A 347 -25.29 -13.07 4.09
N LYS A 348 -25.69 -12.15 3.20
CA LYS A 348 -25.53 -12.33 1.75
C LYS A 348 -24.10 -12.00 1.33
N VAL A 349 -23.35 -13.02 0.95
CA VAL A 349 -21.95 -12.88 0.56
C VAL A 349 -21.83 -13.09 -0.94
N ALA A 350 -21.27 -12.11 -1.65
CA ALA A 350 -20.98 -12.16 -3.07
C ALA A 350 -19.51 -12.50 -3.33
N SER A 351 -19.27 -13.40 -4.29
CA SER A 351 -17.92 -13.65 -4.80
C SER A 351 -17.94 -14.26 -6.20
N PHE A 352 -16.76 -14.38 -6.81
CA PHE A 352 -16.59 -14.96 -8.13
C PHE A 352 -15.46 -15.98 -8.15
N LEU A 353 -15.32 -16.74 -9.24
CA LEU A 353 -14.21 -17.67 -9.43
C LEU A 353 -12.89 -16.91 -9.53
N TYR A 354 -12.04 -17.05 -8.51
CA TYR A 354 -10.69 -16.48 -8.48
C TYR A 354 -9.74 -17.44 -7.73
N PRO A 355 -9.19 -18.46 -8.40
CA PRO A 355 -8.33 -19.44 -7.74
C PRO A 355 -7.03 -18.81 -7.20
N PRO A 356 -6.52 -19.23 -6.02
CA PRO A 356 -7.12 -20.17 -5.06
C PRO A 356 -7.91 -19.44 -3.96
N ILE A 357 -8.31 -18.19 -4.18
CA ILE A 357 -8.98 -17.34 -3.18
C ILE A 357 -10.43 -17.76 -2.98
N THR A 358 -11.16 -17.96 -4.08
CA THR A 358 -12.58 -18.35 -4.08
C THR A 358 -12.86 -19.35 -5.19
N MET A 359 -13.21 -20.57 -4.79
CA MET A 359 -13.44 -21.72 -5.67
C MET A 359 -14.70 -22.48 -5.24
N ARG A 360 -15.21 -23.29 -6.16
CA ARG A 360 -16.38 -24.14 -5.96
C ARG A 360 -16.10 -25.53 -6.50
N GLU A 361 -16.43 -26.54 -5.71
CA GLU A 361 -16.45 -27.94 -6.07
C GLU A 361 -17.90 -28.45 -6.03
N THR A 362 -18.24 -29.34 -6.97
CA THR A 362 -19.53 -30.04 -6.96
C THR A 362 -19.34 -31.37 -6.25
N LEU A 363 -20.11 -31.60 -5.19
CA LEU A 363 -20.10 -32.83 -4.41
C LEU A 363 -20.92 -33.93 -5.11
N ALA A 364 -20.72 -35.17 -4.70
CA ALA A 364 -21.38 -36.34 -5.30
C ALA A 364 -22.92 -36.32 -5.17
N ASP A 365 -23.44 -35.61 -4.18
CA ASP A 365 -24.87 -35.39 -3.94
C ASP A 365 -25.47 -34.24 -4.78
N GLY A 366 -24.65 -33.59 -5.62
CA GLY A 366 -25.04 -32.44 -6.44
C GLY A 366 -25.01 -31.10 -5.69
N SER A 367 -24.65 -31.09 -4.40
CA SER A 367 -24.47 -29.85 -3.64
C SER A 367 -23.12 -29.18 -3.96
N PHE A 368 -22.99 -27.90 -3.64
CA PHE A 368 -21.77 -27.13 -3.90
C PHE A 368 -20.98 -26.90 -2.61
N ARG A 369 -19.70 -27.28 -2.62
CA ARG A 369 -18.73 -26.90 -1.59
C ARG A 369 -17.94 -25.70 -2.07
N TYR A 370 -18.00 -24.62 -1.31
CA TYR A 370 -17.20 -23.42 -1.55
C TYR A 370 -15.96 -23.43 -0.64
N PHE A 371 -14.80 -23.11 -1.22
CA PHE A 371 -13.51 -23.16 -0.53
C PHE A 371 -12.52 -22.19 -1.17
N GLY A 372 -11.36 -22.00 -0.53
CA GLY A 372 -10.33 -21.04 -0.92
C GLY A 372 -9.95 -20.13 0.25
N SER A 373 -8.82 -19.43 0.13
CA SER A 373 -8.23 -18.73 1.29
C SER A 373 -9.15 -17.69 1.94
N GLU A 374 -9.87 -16.87 1.16
CA GLU A 374 -10.82 -15.89 1.73
C GLU A 374 -12.12 -16.54 2.18
N MET A 375 -12.56 -17.62 1.51
CA MET A 375 -13.79 -18.32 1.91
C MET A 375 -13.60 -19.01 3.27
N GLU A 376 -12.43 -19.56 3.57
CA GLU A 376 -12.15 -20.13 4.89
C GLU A 376 -12.16 -19.03 5.97
N ILE A 377 -11.61 -17.84 5.71
CA ILE A 377 -11.68 -16.70 6.66
C ILE A 377 -13.14 -16.31 6.95
N VAL A 378 -13.99 -16.23 5.93
CA VAL A 378 -15.42 -15.91 6.11
C VAL A 378 -16.17 -17.00 6.87
N LYS A 379 -15.81 -18.28 6.70
CA LYS A 379 -16.37 -19.38 7.51
C LYS A 379 -15.97 -19.26 8.98
N GLU A 380 -14.72 -18.88 9.27
CA GLU A 380 -14.28 -18.62 10.65
C GLU A 380 -15.09 -17.48 11.28
N LEU A 381 -15.29 -16.38 10.55
CA LEU A 381 -16.15 -15.27 11.00
C LEU A 381 -17.60 -15.74 11.23
N SER A 382 -18.13 -16.58 10.36
CA SER A 382 -19.45 -17.20 10.48
C SER A 382 -19.60 -18.04 11.74
N GLN A 383 -18.55 -18.76 12.15
CA GLN A 383 -18.54 -19.54 13.39
C GLN A 383 -18.44 -18.63 14.63
N ILE A 384 -17.58 -17.61 14.61
CA ILE A 384 -17.36 -16.70 15.74
C ILE A 384 -18.61 -15.85 16.03
N LEU A 385 -19.21 -15.28 14.98
CA LEU A 385 -20.40 -14.42 15.10
C LEU A 385 -21.72 -15.19 14.96
N ASN A 386 -21.66 -16.51 14.70
CA ASN A 386 -22.79 -17.42 14.57
C ASN A 386 -23.85 -16.93 13.56
N PHE A 387 -23.43 -16.65 12.32
CA PHE A 387 -24.32 -16.33 11.18
C PHE A 387 -24.26 -17.40 10.09
N ASN A 388 -25.29 -17.49 9.26
CA ASN A 388 -25.31 -18.37 8.10
C ASN A 388 -24.90 -17.60 6.85
N ILE A 389 -24.04 -18.21 6.02
CA ILE A 389 -23.60 -17.60 4.76
C ILE A 389 -24.62 -17.93 3.66
N ASN A 390 -25.29 -16.92 3.12
CA ASN A 390 -26.05 -17.04 1.87
C ASN A 390 -25.14 -16.60 0.71
N HIS A 391 -24.55 -17.58 0.02
CA HIS A 391 -23.46 -17.32 -0.91
C HIS A 391 -23.96 -17.16 -2.35
N ASN A 392 -23.79 -15.96 -2.90
CA ASN A 392 -23.94 -15.70 -4.32
C ASN A 392 -22.58 -15.83 -5.02
N TYR A 393 -22.39 -16.95 -5.72
CA TYR A 393 -21.14 -17.27 -6.40
C TYR A 393 -21.28 -17.22 -7.92
N VAL A 394 -20.45 -16.41 -8.56
CA VAL A 394 -20.35 -16.35 -10.03
C VAL A 394 -19.20 -17.26 -10.50
N PRO A 395 -19.47 -18.40 -11.18
CA PRO A 395 -18.45 -19.35 -11.62
C PRO A 395 -17.72 -18.89 -12.89
N LYS A 396 -17.27 -17.63 -12.91
CA LYS A 396 -16.56 -17.00 -14.03
C LYS A 396 -15.48 -16.07 -13.52
N THR A 397 -14.28 -16.23 -14.04
CA THR A 397 -13.13 -15.36 -13.75
C THR A 397 -13.33 -13.97 -14.37
N GLY A 398 -12.87 -12.92 -13.70
CA GLY A 398 -13.01 -11.54 -14.17
C GLY A 398 -14.40 -10.93 -13.92
N SER A 399 -15.24 -11.58 -13.13
CA SER A 399 -16.56 -11.09 -12.74
C SER A 399 -16.55 -10.14 -11.52
N SER A 400 -15.40 -9.57 -11.18
CA SER A 400 -15.25 -8.64 -10.05
C SER A 400 -16.10 -7.37 -10.20
N GLY A 401 -16.39 -6.99 -11.45
CA GLY A 401 -17.04 -5.73 -11.76
C GLY A 401 -16.07 -4.57 -11.89
N LEU A 402 -16.59 -3.45 -12.40
CA LEU A 402 -15.91 -2.17 -12.52
C LEU A 402 -16.75 -1.10 -11.81
N LEU A 403 -16.06 -0.09 -11.31
CA LEU A 403 -16.65 1.12 -10.76
C LEU A 403 -16.14 2.29 -11.59
N PHE A 404 -17.06 3.12 -12.05
CA PHE A 404 -16.76 4.31 -12.84
C PHE A 404 -16.75 5.56 -11.93
N ASP A 405 -16.10 6.63 -12.39
CA ASP A 405 -15.96 7.88 -11.61
C ASP A 405 -17.31 8.57 -11.33
N ASN A 406 -18.34 8.28 -12.12
CA ASN A 406 -19.72 8.75 -11.91
C ASN A 406 -20.47 7.96 -10.82
N GLY A 407 -19.82 7.00 -10.16
CA GLY A 407 -20.41 6.15 -9.13
C GLY A 407 -21.24 4.98 -9.67
N THR A 408 -21.31 4.77 -10.98
CA THR A 408 -21.99 3.59 -11.53
C THR A 408 -21.07 2.37 -11.47
N GLY A 409 -21.62 1.23 -11.07
CA GLY A 409 -20.92 -0.05 -11.04
C GLY A 409 -21.46 -1.04 -12.05
N VAL A 410 -20.68 -2.08 -12.36
CA VAL A 410 -21.11 -3.29 -13.09
C VAL A 410 -20.71 -4.55 -12.34
N GLY A 411 -21.39 -5.67 -12.59
CA GLY A 411 -21.06 -6.97 -11.98
C GLY A 411 -21.39 -7.02 -10.48
N LEU A 412 -20.60 -7.78 -9.71
CA LEU A 412 -20.83 -7.96 -8.27
C LEU A 412 -20.63 -6.68 -7.45
N LEU A 413 -19.77 -5.77 -7.92
CA LEU A 413 -19.65 -4.43 -7.35
C LEU A 413 -20.97 -3.66 -7.42
N LYS A 414 -21.70 -3.76 -8.54
CA LYS A 414 -23.03 -3.13 -8.67
C LYS A 414 -24.01 -3.68 -7.66
N GLN A 415 -24.11 -5.01 -7.54
CA GLN A 415 -25.04 -5.65 -6.60
C GLN A 415 -24.76 -5.24 -5.15
N THR A 416 -23.49 -4.99 -4.81
CA THR A 416 -23.10 -4.51 -3.48
C THR A 416 -23.40 -3.02 -3.30
N LEU A 417 -23.19 -2.20 -4.34
CA LEU A 417 -23.57 -0.77 -4.32
C LEU A 417 -25.08 -0.57 -4.17
N ASP A 418 -25.86 -1.42 -4.84
CA ASP A 418 -27.33 -1.38 -4.81
C ASP A 418 -27.91 -1.98 -3.51
N GLY A 419 -27.07 -2.57 -2.64
CA GLY A 419 -27.48 -3.20 -1.38
C GLY A 419 -28.13 -4.57 -1.54
N GLU A 420 -27.99 -5.22 -2.70
CA GLU A 420 -28.49 -6.58 -2.93
C GLU A 420 -27.65 -7.63 -2.18
N MET A 421 -26.37 -7.32 -1.97
CA MET A 421 -25.37 -8.16 -1.29
C MET A 421 -24.82 -7.41 -0.07
N ASP A 422 -24.68 -8.09 1.05
CA ASP A 422 -24.21 -7.49 2.31
C ASP A 422 -22.68 -7.39 2.34
N MET A 423 -21.99 -8.40 1.80
CA MET A 423 -20.52 -8.49 1.81
C MET A 423 -20.00 -8.94 0.45
N LEU A 424 -18.95 -8.28 -0.03
CA LEU A 424 -18.28 -8.59 -1.29
C LEU A 424 -16.85 -9.06 -1.01
N MET A 425 -16.55 -10.29 -1.41
CA MET A 425 -15.23 -10.93 -1.31
C MET A 425 -14.74 -11.46 -2.66
N GLY A 426 -13.45 -11.77 -2.77
CA GLY A 426 -12.82 -12.16 -4.04
C GLY A 426 -11.57 -11.35 -4.35
N PHE A 427 -10.74 -11.09 -3.33
CA PHE A 427 -9.43 -10.44 -3.43
C PHE A 427 -9.50 -9.00 -3.97
N TYR A 428 -10.41 -8.20 -3.39
CA TYR A 428 -10.62 -6.83 -3.82
C TYR A 428 -9.55 -5.88 -3.24
N TYR A 429 -8.93 -5.10 -4.13
CA TYR A 429 -8.01 -4.03 -3.72
C TYR A 429 -8.76 -2.85 -3.10
N LEU A 430 -8.21 -2.32 -2.01
CA LEU A 430 -8.59 -1.03 -1.46
C LEU A 430 -8.19 0.08 -2.43
N THR A 431 -9.16 0.83 -2.94
CA THR A 431 -8.92 2.01 -3.77
C THR A 431 -9.73 3.21 -3.29
N LEU A 432 -9.17 4.41 -3.48
CA LEU A 432 -9.84 5.67 -3.12
C LEU A 432 -11.18 5.85 -3.85
N GLN A 433 -11.28 5.36 -5.09
CA GLN A 433 -12.51 5.45 -5.86
C GLN A 433 -13.62 4.61 -5.24
N ARG A 434 -13.30 3.39 -4.76
CA ARG A 434 -14.29 2.49 -4.14
C ARG A 434 -14.67 2.93 -2.73
N SER A 435 -13.73 3.42 -1.93
CA SER A 435 -14.01 3.88 -0.55
C SER A 435 -14.99 5.06 -0.48
N LYS A 436 -15.09 5.85 -1.56
CA LYS A 436 -16.12 6.90 -1.68
C LYS A 436 -17.54 6.32 -1.62
N PHE A 437 -17.79 5.22 -2.34
CA PHE A 437 -19.14 4.67 -2.54
C PHE A 437 -19.46 3.42 -1.71
N LEU A 438 -18.46 2.71 -1.20
CA LEU A 438 -18.61 1.48 -0.42
C LEU A 438 -17.91 1.65 0.93
N SER A 439 -18.40 0.94 1.94
CA SER A 439 -17.66 0.70 3.17
C SER A 439 -16.72 -0.49 2.97
N PHE A 440 -15.65 -0.58 3.74
CA PHE A 440 -14.65 -1.64 3.60
C PHE A 440 -14.12 -2.05 4.97
N THR A 441 -13.64 -3.29 5.08
CA THR A 441 -12.93 -3.74 6.29
C THR A 441 -11.55 -3.12 6.39
N GLN A 442 -10.96 -3.18 7.58
CA GLN A 442 -9.51 -3.13 7.68
C GLN A 442 -8.85 -4.17 6.75
N SER A 443 -7.70 -3.81 6.18
CA SER A 443 -6.93 -4.70 5.31
C SER A 443 -6.50 -5.98 6.04
N HIS A 444 -7.04 -7.13 5.64
CA HIS A 444 -6.67 -8.43 6.20
C HIS A 444 -5.39 -8.99 5.60
N TYR A 445 -5.08 -8.63 4.34
CA TYR A 445 -3.91 -9.13 3.64
C TYR A 445 -3.31 -8.06 2.72
N SER A 446 -2.00 -8.10 2.52
CA SER A 446 -1.29 -7.22 1.59
C SER A 446 -0.46 -8.05 0.63
N ILE A 447 -0.41 -7.64 -0.64
CA ILE A 447 0.37 -8.33 -1.66
C ILE A 447 1.06 -7.35 -2.60
N PRO A 448 2.31 -7.61 -3.02
CA PRO A 448 2.99 -6.73 -3.96
C PRO A 448 2.34 -6.79 -5.34
N LEU A 449 2.16 -5.61 -5.93
CA LEU A 449 1.85 -5.44 -7.34
C LEU A 449 3.16 -5.43 -8.13
N VAL A 450 3.30 -6.37 -9.07
CA VAL A 450 4.56 -6.65 -9.75
C VAL A 450 4.43 -6.50 -11.26
N ILE A 451 5.58 -6.37 -11.94
CA ILE A 451 5.65 -6.34 -13.40
C ILE A 451 6.22 -7.68 -13.88
N MET A 452 5.42 -8.48 -14.55
CA MET A 452 5.90 -9.65 -15.28
C MET A 452 6.63 -9.21 -16.55
N ILE A 453 7.83 -9.71 -16.75
CA ILE A 453 8.71 -9.35 -17.87
C ILE A 453 9.10 -10.59 -18.66
N PRO A 454 9.43 -10.44 -19.96
CA PRO A 454 10.05 -11.52 -20.70
C PRO A 454 11.42 -11.90 -20.13
N GLY A 455 11.83 -13.14 -20.36
CA GLY A 455 13.20 -13.57 -20.07
C GLY A 455 14.22 -12.87 -20.97
N GLY A 456 15.45 -12.73 -20.47
CA GLY A 456 16.57 -12.21 -21.24
C GLY A 456 16.77 -12.98 -22.55
N GLN A 457 17.04 -12.24 -23.62
CA GLN A 457 17.25 -12.83 -24.95
C GLN A 457 18.44 -13.79 -24.93
N PRO A 458 18.35 -14.95 -25.59
CA PRO A 458 19.51 -15.82 -25.76
C PRO A 458 20.59 -15.10 -26.56
N TYR A 459 21.85 -15.25 -26.17
CA TYR A 459 22.96 -14.78 -26.99
C TYR A 459 22.99 -15.52 -28.33
N SER A 460 23.30 -14.81 -29.41
CA SER A 460 23.54 -15.45 -30.71
C SER A 460 24.80 -16.32 -30.66
N ALA A 461 24.90 -17.33 -31.53
CA ALA A 461 26.06 -18.21 -31.55
C ALA A 461 27.39 -17.44 -31.74
N PHE A 462 27.37 -16.35 -32.51
CA PHE A 462 28.50 -15.46 -32.72
C PHE A 462 28.78 -14.57 -31.50
N GLU A 463 27.74 -13.96 -30.89
CA GLU A 463 27.89 -13.13 -29.68
C GLU A 463 28.55 -13.89 -28.52
N LYS A 464 28.29 -15.21 -28.42
CA LYS A 464 28.87 -16.09 -27.40
C LYS A 464 30.40 -16.13 -27.41
N LEU A 465 31.04 -15.95 -28.57
CA LEU A 465 32.49 -15.97 -28.70
C LEU A 465 33.17 -14.78 -28.00
N PHE A 466 32.45 -13.67 -27.85
CA PHE A 466 32.99 -12.44 -27.25
C PHE A 466 32.66 -12.29 -25.76
N GLN A 467 31.75 -13.10 -25.21
CA GLN A 467 31.35 -13.04 -23.80
C GLN A 467 32.43 -13.42 -22.76
N PRO A 468 33.41 -14.30 -23.05
CA PRO A 468 34.40 -14.72 -22.03
C PRO A 468 35.25 -13.59 -21.45
N PHE A 469 35.46 -12.52 -22.22
CA PHE A 469 36.23 -11.35 -21.83
C PHE A 469 35.40 -10.08 -21.96
N GLN A 470 35.59 -9.16 -21.01
CA GLN A 470 34.98 -7.83 -21.08
C GLN A 470 35.58 -7.02 -22.24
N LEU A 471 34.82 -6.04 -22.73
CA LEU A 471 35.25 -5.15 -23.82
C LEU A 471 36.60 -4.50 -23.54
N ILE A 472 36.87 -4.10 -22.29
CA ILE A 472 38.14 -3.48 -21.91
C ILE A 472 39.34 -4.42 -22.08
N LEU A 473 39.15 -5.72 -21.82
CA LEU A 473 40.18 -6.73 -22.04
C LEU A 473 40.39 -6.92 -23.54
N TRP A 474 39.33 -7.04 -24.34
CA TRP A 474 39.46 -7.11 -25.81
C TRP A 474 40.21 -5.92 -26.39
N CYS A 475 39.88 -4.70 -25.96
CA CYS A 475 40.60 -3.50 -26.37
C CYS A 475 42.07 -3.52 -25.91
N SER A 476 42.34 -3.98 -24.69
CA SER A 476 43.70 -4.12 -24.17
C SER A 476 44.52 -5.12 -24.98
N LEU A 477 43.91 -6.24 -25.40
CA LEU A 477 44.55 -7.24 -26.25
C LEU A 477 44.87 -6.68 -27.63
N LEU A 478 43.91 -6.02 -28.28
CA LEU A 478 44.13 -5.35 -29.56
C LEU A 478 45.25 -4.31 -29.45
N LEU A 479 45.30 -3.55 -28.35
CA LEU A 479 46.35 -2.59 -28.08
C LEU A 479 47.71 -3.27 -27.90
N THR A 480 47.80 -4.36 -27.15
CA THR A 480 49.06 -5.11 -26.99
C THR A 480 49.57 -5.66 -28.32
N PHE A 481 48.69 -6.23 -29.15
CA PHE A 481 49.08 -6.70 -30.48
C PHE A 481 49.49 -5.55 -31.41
N ALA A 482 48.81 -4.40 -31.34
CA ALA A 482 49.19 -3.22 -32.11
C ALA A 482 50.58 -2.71 -31.71
N ILE A 483 50.87 -2.67 -30.40
CA ILE A 483 52.20 -2.31 -29.89
C ILE A 483 53.25 -3.30 -30.41
N GLU A 484 52.98 -4.61 -30.36
CA GLU A 484 53.89 -5.64 -30.88
C GLU A 484 54.15 -5.46 -32.38
N LEU A 485 53.11 -5.24 -33.20
CA LEU A 485 53.26 -4.98 -34.63
C LEU A 485 54.08 -3.71 -34.91
N VAL A 486 53.86 -2.64 -34.14
CA VAL A 486 54.64 -1.40 -34.23
C VAL A 486 56.09 -1.65 -33.84
N THR A 487 56.36 -2.39 -32.76
CA THR A 487 57.73 -2.72 -32.35
C THR A 487 58.45 -3.56 -33.40
N ILE A 488 57.79 -4.56 -33.99
CA ILE A 488 58.35 -5.37 -35.09
C ILE A 488 58.69 -4.48 -36.28
N THR A 489 57.81 -3.54 -36.62
CA THR A 489 58.02 -2.60 -37.73
C THR A 489 59.19 -1.67 -37.46
N ILE A 490 59.28 -1.08 -36.27
CA ILE A 490 60.40 -0.24 -35.87
C ILE A 490 61.71 -1.03 -35.97
N ILE A 491 61.77 -2.25 -35.42
CA ILE A 491 62.96 -3.11 -35.44
C ILE A 491 63.34 -3.51 -36.86
N ASN A 492 62.37 -3.78 -37.74
CA ASN A 492 62.61 -4.08 -39.15
C ASN A 492 63.18 -2.89 -39.94
N CYS A 493 62.86 -1.66 -39.52
CA CYS A 493 63.45 -0.45 -40.07
C CYS A 493 64.85 -0.11 -39.52
N GLN A 494 65.32 -0.82 -38.47
CA GLN A 494 66.66 -0.63 -37.90
C GLN A 494 67.74 -1.41 -38.67
N ASN A 495 69.01 -1.12 -38.36
CA ASN A 495 70.16 -1.83 -38.92
C ASN A 495 70.08 -3.35 -38.71
N GLU A 496 70.56 -4.11 -39.70
CA GLU A 496 70.67 -5.58 -39.73
C GLU A 496 71.24 -6.18 -38.43
N LYS A 497 72.20 -5.49 -37.78
CA LYS A 497 72.78 -5.94 -36.50
C LYS A 497 71.77 -5.97 -35.35
N ILE A 498 70.86 -4.98 -35.29
CA ILE A 498 69.82 -4.85 -34.27
C ILE A 498 68.68 -5.83 -34.56
N ARG A 499 68.26 -5.94 -35.82
CA ARG A 499 67.25 -6.93 -36.24
C ARG A 499 67.70 -8.37 -35.93
N ASN A 500 68.93 -8.71 -36.29
CA ASN A 500 69.51 -10.03 -36.03
C ASN A 500 69.80 -10.28 -34.53
N PHE A 501 69.85 -9.23 -33.71
CA PHE A 501 69.96 -9.36 -32.25
C PHE A 501 68.61 -9.72 -31.61
N VAL A 502 67.52 -9.10 -32.06
CA VAL A 502 66.19 -9.26 -31.45
C VAL A 502 65.43 -10.48 -31.99
N PHE A 503 65.37 -10.67 -33.32
CA PHE A 503 64.63 -11.79 -33.93
C PHE A 503 65.53 -12.99 -34.26
N GLY A 504 66.82 -12.75 -34.54
CA GLY A 504 67.76 -13.79 -34.97
C GLY A 504 67.97 -13.80 -36.48
N SER A 505 69.17 -14.21 -36.92
CA SER A 505 69.64 -14.06 -38.30
C SER A 505 68.94 -14.91 -39.36
N LYS A 506 68.10 -15.86 -38.96
CA LYS A 506 67.39 -16.79 -39.86
C LYS A 506 65.89 -16.51 -39.97
N ILE A 507 65.37 -15.51 -39.24
CA ILE A 507 63.94 -15.18 -39.23
C ILE A 507 63.69 -14.03 -40.22
N ASN A 508 63.03 -14.35 -41.33
CA ASN A 508 62.72 -13.39 -42.40
C ASN A 508 61.26 -12.88 -42.34
N THR A 509 60.37 -13.54 -41.58
CA THR A 509 58.92 -13.24 -41.55
C THR A 509 58.42 -13.04 -40.10
N PRO A 510 58.86 -11.98 -39.40
CA PRO A 510 58.51 -11.78 -37.98
C PRO A 510 57.01 -11.54 -37.76
N TYR A 511 56.31 -10.92 -38.72
CA TYR A 511 54.86 -10.69 -38.66
C TYR A 511 54.05 -12.00 -38.68
N LEU A 512 54.40 -12.93 -39.57
CA LEU A 512 53.76 -14.25 -39.64
C LEU A 512 54.07 -15.09 -38.40
N ASN A 513 55.30 -14.96 -37.87
CA ASN A 513 55.68 -15.64 -36.64
C ASN A 513 54.86 -15.16 -35.43
N LEU A 514 54.57 -13.86 -35.33
CA LEU A 514 53.69 -13.31 -34.30
C LEU A 514 52.30 -13.96 -34.34
N TYR A 515 51.70 -14.01 -35.53
CA TYR A 515 50.40 -14.64 -35.76
C TYR A 515 50.43 -16.15 -35.46
N ASN A 516 51.45 -16.86 -35.93
CA ASN A 516 51.59 -18.30 -35.70
C ASN A 516 51.67 -18.64 -34.21
N ILE A 517 52.45 -17.89 -33.42
CA ILE A 517 52.54 -18.13 -31.98
C ILE A 517 51.19 -17.90 -31.29
N LEU A 518 50.46 -16.85 -31.69
CA LEU A 518 49.13 -16.54 -31.17
C LEU A 518 48.14 -17.68 -31.40
N VAL A 519 48.16 -18.31 -32.58
CA VAL A 519 47.25 -19.42 -32.96
C VAL A 519 47.77 -20.80 -32.53
N ASN A 520 48.93 -20.87 -31.87
CA ASN A 520 49.60 -22.11 -31.44
C ASN A 520 50.16 -22.94 -32.61
N GLY A 521 50.53 -22.26 -33.69
CA GLY A 521 51.20 -22.85 -34.85
C GLY A 521 52.64 -23.26 -34.53
N PHE A 522 53.13 -24.22 -35.31
CA PHE A 522 54.52 -24.68 -35.25
C PHE A 522 55.48 -23.60 -35.78
N GLN A 523 56.67 -23.50 -35.18
CA GLN A 523 57.74 -22.63 -35.70
C GLN A 523 58.86 -23.48 -36.28
N ASP A 524 59.07 -23.36 -37.59
CA ASP A 524 60.11 -24.11 -38.32
C ASP A 524 61.53 -23.66 -37.97
N VAL A 525 61.70 -22.39 -37.57
CA VAL A 525 63.01 -21.79 -37.29
C VAL A 525 63.02 -21.11 -35.92
N LEU A 526 63.76 -21.69 -34.98
CA LEU A 526 63.87 -21.18 -33.62
C LEU A 526 65.04 -20.16 -33.49
N PRO A 527 64.88 -19.11 -32.67
CA PRO A 527 65.96 -18.16 -32.41
C PRO A 527 67.13 -18.84 -31.66
N GLN A 528 68.36 -18.55 -32.09
CA GLN A 528 69.56 -19.16 -31.51
C GLN A 528 70.12 -18.39 -30.30
N ARG A 529 69.87 -17.08 -30.20
CA ARG A 529 70.41 -16.21 -29.13
C ARG A 529 69.54 -16.22 -27.88
N THR A 530 70.17 -16.09 -26.71
CA THR A 530 69.51 -16.11 -25.40
C THR A 530 68.44 -15.03 -25.23
N PHE A 531 68.71 -13.80 -25.68
CA PHE A 531 67.75 -12.69 -25.60
C PHE A 531 66.48 -12.94 -26.42
N ALA A 532 66.65 -13.33 -27.70
CA ALA A 532 65.54 -13.65 -28.59
C ALA A 532 64.71 -14.85 -28.09
N ARG A 533 65.36 -15.87 -27.50
CA ARG A 533 64.67 -16.99 -26.85
C ARG A 533 63.87 -16.56 -25.63
N TYR A 534 64.40 -15.65 -24.82
CA TYR A 534 63.70 -15.14 -23.63
C TYR A 534 62.45 -14.36 -24.02
N VAL A 535 62.55 -13.46 -25.01
CA VAL A 535 61.39 -12.72 -25.55
C VAL A 535 60.34 -13.68 -26.12
N LEU A 536 60.75 -14.65 -26.92
CA LEU A 536 59.86 -15.68 -27.46
C LEU A 536 59.17 -16.49 -26.35
N MET A 537 59.91 -16.90 -25.32
CA MET A 537 59.37 -17.65 -24.18
C MET A 537 58.33 -16.86 -23.39
N ILE A 538 58.61 -15.59 -23.07
CA ILE A 538 57.63 -14.73 -22.38
C ILE A 538 56.36 -14.59 -23.21
N PHE A 539 56.50 -14.35 -24.52
CA PHE A 539 55.35 -14.19 -25.40
C PHE A 539 54.55 -15.49 -25.52
N MET A 540 55.20 -16.65 -25.62
CA MET A 540 54.52 -17.94 -25.60
C MET A 540 53.77 -18.20 -24.29
N ILE A 541 54.37 -17.87 -23.14
CA ILE A 541 53.70 -17.99 -21.83
C ILE A 541 52.50 -17.05 -21.77
N PHE A 542 52.62 -15.81 -22.23
CA PHE A 542 51.52 -14.85 -22.32
C PHE A 542 50.37 -15.40 -23.17
N CYS A 543 50.64 -15.87 -24.39
CA CYS A 543 49.64 -16.47 -25.26
C CYS A 543 49.02 -17.74 -24.65
N LEU A 544 49.78 -18.54 -23.91
CA LEU A 544 49.28 -19.73 -23.21
C LEU A 544 48.28 -19.34 -22.12
N VAL A 545 48.62 -18.39 -21.24
CA VAL A 545 47.73 -17.90 -20.17
C VAL A 545 46.46 -17.29 -20.78
N LEU A 546 46.59 -16.49 -21.82
CA LEU A 546 45.47 -15.85 -22.49
C LEU A 546 44.49 -16.88 -23.09
N ARG A 547 45.01 -17.90 -23.78
CA ARG A 547 44.18 -18.93 -24.40
C ARG A 547 43.51 -19.84 -23.37
N THR A 548 44.24 -20.26 -22.35
CA THR A 548 43.70 -21.13 -21.28
C THR A 548 42.59 -20.43 -20.48
N THR A 549 42.77 -19.15 -20.16
CA THR A 549 41.74 -18.35 -19.48
C THR A 549 40.52 -18.10 -20.37
N TYR A 550 40.71 -17.78 -21.66
CA TYR A 550 39.62 -17.66 -22.63
C TYR A 550 38.83 -18.96 -22.75
N GLN A 551 39.51 -20.09 -22.95
CA GLN A 551 38.88 -21.40 -23.10
C GLN A 551 38.11 -21.81 -21.85
N GLY A 552 38.68 -21.60 -20.66
CA GLY A 552 38.01 -21.91 -19.40
C GLY A 552 36.74 -21.08 -19.19
N SER A 553 36.82 -19.77 -19.43
CA SER A 553 35.67 -18.85 -19.32
C SER A 553 34.59 -19.15 -20.36
N LEU A 554 34.96 -19.43 -21.62
CA LEU A 554 34.02 -19.82 -22.68
C LEU A 554 33.30 -21.12 -22.33
N TYR A 555 34.01 -22.12 -21.81
CA TYR A 555 33.42 -23.39 -21.42
C TYR A 555 32.39 -23.21 -20.29
N GLN A 556 32.73 -22.42 -19.26
CA GLN A 556 31.80 -22.08 -18.17
C GLN A 556 30.57 -21.34 -18.71
N PHE A 557 30.76 -20.40 -19.63
CA PHE A 557 29.67 -19.63 -20.21
C PHE A 557 28.75 -20.49 -21.09
N LEU A 558 29.28 -21.40 -21.91
CA LEU A 558 28.49 -22.31 -22.75
C LEU A 558 27.63 -23.29 -21.93
N GLN A 559 28.07 -23.62 -20.72
CA GLN A 559 27.31 -24.44 -19.77
C GLN A 559 26.24 -23.66 -19.00
N SER A 560 26.34 -22.33 -18.97
CA SER A 560 25.35 -21.46 -18.33
C SER A 560 24.07 -21.30 -19.18
N ASP A 561 23.08 -20.60 -18.64
CA ASP A 561 21.81 -20.36 -19.33
C ASP A 561 21.97 -19.60 -20.66
N GLY A 562 23.11 -18.93 -20.88
CA GLY A 562 23.48 -18.34 -22.17
C GLY A 562 22.48 -17.27 -22.63
N THR A 563 21.80 -16.62 -21.70
CA THR A 563 20.86 -15.51 -21.91
C THR A 563 21.48 -14.21 -21.41
N LYS A 564 21.15 -13.11 -22.09
CA LYS A 564 21.45 -11.75 -21.63
C LYS A 564 20.88 -11.54 -20.22
N PRO A 565 21.51 -10.70 -19.38
CA PRO A 565 20.98 -10.38 -18.05
C PRO A 565 19.55 -9.85 -18.20
N ASN A 566 18.69 -10.24 -17.26
CA ASN A 566 17.33 -9.73 -17.22
C ASN A 566 17.35 -8.26 -16.79
N MET A 567 16.38 -7.50 -17.26
CA MET A 567 16.18 -6.14 -16.75
C MET A 567 15.74 -6.21 -15.29
N GLU A 568 16.28 -5.33 -14.45
CA GLU A 568 15.99 -5.34 -13.01
C GLU A 568 15.11 -4.17 -12.57
N THR A 569 15.14 -3.05 -13.29
CA THR A 569 14.46 -1.81 -12.89
C THR A 569 13.45 -1.29 -13.90
N ILE A 570 12.49 -0.50 -13.42
CA ILE A 570 11.47 0.14 -14.24
C ILE A 570 12.09 1.15 -15.21
N ASP A 571 13.12 1.87 -14.77
CA ASP A 571 13.85 2.83 -15.61
C ASP A 571 14.56 2.16 -16.80
N GLU A 572 15.02 0.92 -16.62
CA GLU A 572 15.60 0.12 -17.70
C GLU A 572 14.54 -0.28 -18.74
N LEU A 573 13.36 -0.72 -18.29
CA LEU A 573 12.20 -0.99 -19.17
C LEU A 573 11.79 0.26 -19.97
N MET A 574 11.80 1.43 -19.32
CA MET A 574 11.50 2.71 -19.96
C MET A 574 12.53 3.07 -21.03
N ARG A 575 13.83 2.91 -20.75
CA ARG A 575 14.92 3.14 -21.71
C ARG A 575 14.86 2.22 -22.92
N HIS A 576 14.44 0.96 -22.74
CA HIS A 576 14.27 0.00 -23.83
C HIS A 576 12.91 0.07 -24.54
N HIS A 577 12.13 1.11 -24.28
CA HIS A 577 10.84 1.36 -24.90
C HIS A 577 9.78 0.27 -24.68
N TYR A 578 9.72 -0.35 -23.51
CA TYR A 578 8.67 -1.33 -23.17
C TYR A 578 7.27 -0.71 -23.03
N LEU A 579 6.22 -1.44 -23.43
CA LEU A 579 4.83 -1.08 -23.14
C LEU A 579 4.36 -1.74 -21.85
N PHE A 580 3.60 -1.01 -21.03
CA PHE A 580 3.10 -1.50 -19.74
C PHE A 580 1.63 -1.92 -19.86
N TYR A 581 1.35 -3.20 -19.79
CA TYR A 581 -0.01 -3.73 -19.91
C TYR A 581 -0.66 -3.83 -18.54
N ILE A 582 -1.85 -3.24 -18.39
CA ILE A 582 -2.58 -3.25 -17.11
C ILE A 582 -4.04 -3.60 -17.33
N ARG A 583 -4.63 -4.28 -16.34
CA ARG A 583 -6.05 -4.58 -16.32
C ARG A 583 -6.88 -3.31 -16.11
N GLU A 584 -8.04 -3.23 -16.77
CA GLU A 584 -9.02 -2.14 -16.59
C GLU A 584 -9.36 -1.85 -15.11
N THR A 585 -9.47 -2.87 -14.27
CA THR A 585 -9.77 -2.70 -12.83
C THR A 585 -8.63 -2.04 -12.03
N LEU A 586 -7.42 -2.04 -12.57
CA LEU A 586 -6.18 -1.61 -11.90
C LEU A 586 -5.62 -0.31 -12.47
N GLU A 587 -6.15 0.18 -13.59
CA GLU A 587 -5.63 1.37 -14.28
C GLU A 587 -5.55 2.59 -13.35
N HIS A 588 -6.57 2.79 -12.52
CA HIS A 588 -6.62 3.94 -11.61
C HIS A 588 -5.49 3.95 -10.57
N ASN A 589 -4.91 2.80 -10.24
CA ASN A 589 -3.86 2.68 -9.22
C ASN A 589 -2.48 3.11 -9.73
N ILE A 590 -2.29 3.29 -11.04
CA ILE A 590 -1.00 3.67 -11.63
C ILE A 590 -0.98 5.09 -12.21
N LYS A 591 -2.03 5.90 -11.97
CA LYS A 591 -2.16 7.26 -12.52
C LYS A 591 -0.97 8.17 -12.20
N SER A 592 -0.36 8.00 -11.02
CA SER A 592 0.79 8.78 -10.56
C SER A 592 2.15 8.26 -11.05
N MET A 593 2.19 7.12 -11.77
CA MET A 593 3.45 6.48 -12.16
C MET A 593 4.08 7.15 -13.39
N SER A 594 5.41 7.26 -13.40
CA SER A 594 6.18 7.86 -14.50
C SER A 594 5.95 7.18 -15.86
N PHE A 595 5.68 5.87 -15.86
CA PHE A 595 5.42 5.07 -17.06
C PHE A 595 3.95 5.10 -17.53
N TYR A 596 3.06 5.85 -16.85
CA TYR A 596 1.62 5.86 -17.13
C TYR A 596 1.28 6.19 -18.60
N ASN A 597 2.06 7.06 -19.24
CA ASN A 597 1.87 7.44 -20.65
C ASN A 597 2.16 6.30 -21.64
N ARG A 598 2.87 5.25 -21.21
CA ARG A 598 3.25 4.10 -22.05
C ARG A 598 2.45 2.85 -21.70
N ARG A 599 1.32 3.04 -21.02
CA ARG A 599 0.42 1.95 -20.63
C ARG A 599 -0.51 1.53 -21.77
N LYS A 600 -0.96 0.28 -21.73
CA LYS A 600 -2.06 -0.24 -22.53
C LYS A 600 -3.04 -0.96 -21.62
N VAL A 601 -4.27 -0.47 -21.58
CA VAL A 601 -5.35 -1.07 -20.78
C VAL A 601 -5.92 -2.25 -21.55
N VAL A 602 -6.08 -3.38 -20.86
CA VAL A 602 -6.51 -4.65 -21.44
C VAL A 602 -7.63 -5.25 -20.60
N LYS A 603 -8.58 -5.91 -21.27
CA LYS A 603 -9.69 -6.63 -20.62
C LYS A 603 -9.19 -7.91 -19.95
N PHE A 604 -9.89 -8.35 -18.90
CA PHE A 604 -9.52 -9.59 -18.19
C PHE A 604 -9.43 -10.81 -19.12
N SER A 605 -10.30 -10.91 -20.13
CA SER A 605 -10.32 -12.05 -21.07
C SER A 605 -9.09 -12.15 -21.98
N GLU A 606 -8.38 -11.05 -22.22
CA GLU A 606 -7.22 -11.01 -23.11
C GLU A 606 -5.90 -11.28 -22.37
N TYR A 607 -5.93 -11.16 -21.04
CA TYR A 607 -4.75 -11.31 -20.17
C TYR A 607 -4.05 -12.67 -20.29
N PRO A 608 -4.76 -13.83 -20.29
CA PRO A 608 -4.11 -15.14 -20.39
C PRO A 608 -3.28 -15.31 -21.67
N ALA A 609 -3.76 -14.75 -22.79
CA ALA A 609 -3.04 -14.77 -24.05
C ALA A 609 -1.83 -13.83 -24.03
N LEU A 610 -1.95 -12.68 -23.36
CA LEU A 610 -0.87 -11.70 -23.20
C LEU A 610 0.25 -12.23 -22.30
N ILE A 611 -0.10 -12.87 -21.18
CA ILE A 611 0.85 -13.51 -20.27
C ILE A 611 1.72 -14.52 -21.02
N LYS A 612 1.12 -15.35 -21.88
CA LYS A 612 1.90 -16.30 -22.70
C LYS A 612 2.89 -15.62 -23.67
N LYS A 613 2.66 -14.36 -24.07
CA LYS A 613 3.61 -13.62 -24.92
C LYS A 613 4.88 -13.23 -24.18
N THR A 614 4.88 -13.15 -22.85
CA THR A 614 6.12 -12.87 -22.09
C THR A 614 7.09 -14.05 -22.13
N LEU A 615 6.64 -15.25 -22.53
CA LEU A 615 7.54 -16.37 -22.77
C LEU A 615 8.46 -16.13 -23.98
N ASP A 616 8.09 -15.24 -24.91
CA ASP A 616 8.94 -14.82 -26.02
C ASP A 616 9.90 -13.71 -25.56
N PRO A 617 11.23 -13.92 -25.59
CA PRO A 617 12.23 -12.90 -25.24
C PRO A 617 12.21 -11.65 -26.12
N ASN A 618 11.55 -11.69 -27.28
CA ASN A 618 11.42 -10.53 -28.18
C ASN A 618 10.24 -9.63 -27.81
N PHE A 619 9.36 -10.07 -26.92
CA PHE A 619 8.17 -9.31 -26.55
C PHE A 619 8.53 -8.08 -25.70
N LYS A 620 8.40 -6.88 -26.26
CA LYS A 620 8.69 -5.61 -25.55
C LYS A 620 7.50 -5.12 -24.70
N GLY A 621 7.04 -5.95 -23.77
CA GLY A 621 5.94 -5.62 -22.88
C GLY A 621 6.13 -6.10 -21.45
N GLY A 622 5.84 -5.24 -20.47
CA GLY A 622 5.74 -5.58 -19.05
C GLY A 622 4.27 -5.66 -18.64
N ILE A 623 3.86 -6.72 -17.95
CA ILE A 623 2.47 -6.94 -17.55
C ILE A 623 2.32 -6.72 -16.05
N ILE A 624 1.48 -5.77 -15.65
CA ILE A 624 1.26 -5.37 -14.26
C ILE A 624 0.17 -6.25 -13.63
N MET A 625 0.52 -7.04 -12.63
CA MET A 625 -0.41 -7.96 -11.96
C MET A 625 -0.04 -8.18 -10.50
N PRO A 626 -0.97 -8.62 -9.63
CA PRO A 626 -0.61 -9.04 -8.28
C PRO A 626 0.32 -10.26 -8.34
N LEU A 627 1.25 -10.36 -7.39
CA LEU A 627 2.22 -11.46 -7.35
C LEU A 627 1.55 -12.84 -7.32
N LEU A 628 0.37 -12.95 -6.71
CA LEU A 628 -0.41 -14.19 -6.66
C LEU A 628 -0.72 -14.76 -8.05
N GLU A 629 -1.04 -13.90 -9.03
CA GLU A 629 -1.37 -14.31 -10.40
C GLU A 629 -0.13 -14.83 -11.16
N VAL A 630 1.09 -14.62 -10.64
CA VAL A 630 2.35 -15.19 -11.17
C VAL A 630 2.66 -16.53 -10.52
N ILE A 631 2.43 -16.65 -9.20
CA ILE A 631 2.77 -17.85 -8.42
C ILE A 631 2.02 -19.08 -8.93
N LEU A 632 0.71 -18.97 -9.17
CA LEU A 632 -0.11 -20.14 -9.52
C LEU A 632 0.28 -20.76 -10.86
N PRO A 633 0.41 -19.98 -11.96
CA PRO A 633 0.84 -20.57 -13.22
C PRO A 633 2.25 -21.15 -13.15
N ASN A 634 3.14 -20.55 -12.35
CA ASN A 634 4.48 -21.09 -12.11
C ASN A 634 4.42 -22.41 -11.34
N GLN A 635 3.55 -22.54 -10.34
CA GLN A 635 3.35 -23.78 -9.59
C GLN A 635 2.81 -24.92 -10.47
N GLU A 636 1.94 -24.60 -11.43
CA GLU A 636 1.40 -25.59 -12.38
C GLU A 636 2.42 -25.97 -13.47
N ASN A 637 3.24 -25.01 -13.92
CA ASN A 637 4.08 -25.16 -15.12
C ASN A 637 5.59 -25.19 -14.86
N TYR A 638 6.04 -25.26 -13.60
CA TYR A 638 7.47 -25.13 -13.23
C TYR A 638 8.44 -26.07 -13.99
N LYS A 639 7.94 -27.19 -14.52
CA LYS A 639 8.73 -28.13 -15.34
C LYS A 639 8.91 -27.68 -16.80
N ASN A 640 7.97 -26.90 -17.33
CA ASN A 640 7.90 -26.51 -18.74
C ASN A 640 8.42 -25.09 -18.96
N PHE A 641 7.88 -24.13 -18.22
CA PHE A 641 8.25 -22.73 -18.33
C PHE A 641 7.98 -22.00 -17.02
N ILE A 642 8.65 -20.86 -16.84
CA ILE A 642 8.54 -20.04 -15.64
C ILE A 642 8.34 -18.60 -16.08
N PHE A 643 7.28 -17.97 -15.58
CA PHE A 643 7.09 -16.54 -15.72
C PHE A 643 8.03 -15.80 -14.77
N ARG A 644 8.68 -14.77 -15.32
CA ARG A 644 9.64 -13.95 -14.61
C ARG A 644 9.01 -12.63 -14.22
N VAL A 645 9.43 -12.15 -13.06
CA VAL A 645 8.97 -10.90 -12.47
C VAL A 645 10.15 -9.95 -12.36
N LEU A 646 9.91 -8.67 -12.62
CA LEU A 646 10.87 -7.61 -12.37
C LEU A 646 11.21 -7.58 -10.88
N LYS A 647 12.48 -7.39 -10.56
CA LYS A 647 12.97 -7.38 -9.17
C LYS A 647 12.40 -6.19 -8.38
N GLU A 648 12.27 -5.05 -9.04
CA GLU A 648 11.54 -3.88 -8.53
C GLU A 648 10.01 -4.11 -8.65
N TYR A 649 9.31 -4.14 -7.53
CA TYR A 649 7.84 -4.15 -7.49
C TYR A 649 7.30 -2.73 -7.31
N LEU A 650 6.03 -2.51 -7.66
CA LEU A 650 5.43 -1.18 -7.69
C LEU A 650 5.09 -0.66 -6.29
N PHE A 651 4.16 -1.35 -5.62
CA PHE A 651 3.71 -1.06 -4.26
C PHE A 651 2.86 -2.24 -3.76
N ASP A 652 2.61 -2.29 -2.46
CA ASP A 652 1.71 -3.27 -1.87
C ASP A 652 0.26 -2.83 -2.02
N VAL A 653 -0.57 -3.69 -2.60
CA VAL A 653 -2.02 -3.51 -2.62
C VAL A 653 -2.62 -4.16 -1.39
N GLN A 654 -3.50 -3.41 -0.72
CA GLN A 654 -4.25 -3.87 0.45
C GLN A 654 -5.52 -4.58 0.00
N ILE A 655 -5.78 -5.76 0.57
CA ILE A 655 -6.96 -6.58 0.29
C ILE A 655 -7.98 -6.36 1.40
N VAL A 656 -9.22 -6.06 0.99
CA VAL A 656 -10.33 -5.73 1.89
C VAL A 656 -11.60 -6.44 1.43
N TYR A 657 -12.54 -6.65 2.34
CA TYR A 657 -13.92 -6.94 1.99
C TYR A 657 -14.69 -5.64 1.83
N TYR A 658 -15.54 -5.56 0.82
CA TYR A 658 -16.40 -4.41 0.58
C TYR A 658 -17.82 -4.67 1.08
N TYR A 659 -18.47 -3.63 1.60
CA TYR A 659 -19.84 -3.66 2.07
C TYR A 659 -20.61 -2.49 1.43
N PRO A 660 -21.96 -2.56 1.39
CA PRO A 660 -22.78 -1.39 1.15
C PRO A 660 -22.35 -0.22 2.04
N LYS A 661 -22.51 1.00 1.55
CA LYS A 661 -22.09 2.19 2.30
C LYS A 661 -22.79 2.23 3.67
N ASN A 662 -22.00 2.46 4.71
CA ASN A 662 -22.43 2.57 6.12
C ASN A 662 -23.03 1.28 6.71
N PHE A 663 -22.57 0.12 6.24
CA PHE A 663 -23.02 -1.16 6.76
C PHE A 663 -22.77 -1.32 8.27
N HIS A 664 -23.79 -1.73 9.02
CA HIS A 664 -23.77 -1.74 10.49
C HIS A 664 -22.87 -2.79 11.15
N LEU A 665 -22.43 -3.83 10.42
CA LEU A 665 -21.56 -4.89 10.98
C LEU A 665 -20.07 -4.64 10.76
N VAL A 666 -19.67 -3.56 10.09
CA VAL A 666 -18.26 -3.32 9.71
C VAL A 666 -17.35 -3.35 10.93
N ASP A 667 -17.67 -2.60 11.99
CA ASP A 667 -16.84 -2.49 13.19
C ASP A 667 -16.61 -3.84 13.88
N VAL A 668 -17.66 -4.65 13.95
CA VAL A 668 -17.62 -5.97 14.62
C VAL A 668 -16.87 -6.98 13.78
N LEU A 669 -17.07 -6.94 12.45
CA LEU A 669 -16.32 -7.78 11.52
C LEU A 669 -14.84 -7.43 11.54
N ASP A 670 -14.50 -6.13 11.59
CA ASP A 670 -13.13 -5.65 11.69
C ASP A 670 -12.47 -6.06 13.00
N GLU A 671 -13.16 -5.94 14.13
CA GLU A 671 -12.65 -6.41 15.43
C GLU A 671 -12.29 -7.91 15.36
N LYS A 672 -13.17 -8.75 14.79
CA LYS A 672 -12.90 -10.19 14.68
C LYS A 672 -11.84 -10.50 13.63
N LEU A 673 -11.79 -9.74 12.53
CA LEU A 673 -10.78 -9.90 11.49
C LEU A 673 -9.39 -9.51 11.98
N GLU A 674 -9.26 -8.46 12.80
CA GLU A 674 -8.00 -8.05 13.46
C GLU A 674 -7.52 -9.16 14.41
N LEU A 675 -8.44 -9.81 15.15
CA LEU A 675 -8.10 -10.98 15.97
C LEU A 675 -7.61 -12.16 15.13
N LEU A 676 -8.28 -12.50 14.03
CA LEU A 676 -7.84 -13.58 13.13
C LEU A 676 -6.47 -13.26 12.49
N LYS A 677 -6.25 -11.99 12.13
CA LYS A 677 -4.99 -11.52 11.55
C LYS A 677 -3.85 -11.56 12.57
N SER A 678 -4.07 -11.05 13.79
CA SER A 678 -3.07 -11.05 14.87
C SER A 678 -2.73 -12.46 15.36
N ALA A 679 -3.69 -13.40 15.31
CA ALA A 679 -3.45 -14.82 15.57
C ALA A 679 -2.71 -15.55 14.42
N GLY A 680 -2.49 -14.90 13.28
CA GLY A 680 -1.82 -15.51 12.11
C GLY A 680 -2.72 -16.44 11.28
N ILE A 681 -4.02 -16.53 11.58
CA ILE A 681 -4.98 -17.42 10.89
C ILE A 681 -5.15 -17.00 9.42
N VAL A 682 -5.18 -15.70 9.14
CA VAL A 682 -5.25 -15.18 7.77
C VAL A 682 -4.03 -15.62 6.94
N SER A 683 -2.83 -15.49 7.51
CA SER A 683 -1.58 -15.91 6.86
C SER A 683 -1.51 -17.42 6.67
N MET A 684 -1.96 -18.19 7.67
CA MET A 684 -2.05 -19.65 7.58
C MET A 684 -2.93 -20.09 6.40
N TRP A 685 -4.14 -19.53 6.27
CA TRP A 685 -5.01 -19.85 5.14
C TRP A 685 -4.43 -19.42 3.80
N MET A 686 -3.77 -18.26 3.72
CA MET A 686 -3.10 -17.84 2.49
C MET A 686 -1.95 -18.77 2.09
N ASP A 687 -1.08 -19.13 3.03
CA ASP A 687 0.08 -19.99 2.78
C ASP A 687 -0.33 -21.46 2.53
N HIS A 688 -1.50 -21.90 3.01
CA HIS A 688 -2.06 -23.22 2.68
C HIS A 688 -2.33 -23.38 1.18
N TYR A 689 -2.79 -22.33 0.52
CA TYR A 689 -3.14 -22.36 -0.91
C TYR A 689 -2.04 -21.83 -1.83
N VAL A 690 -1.08 -21.07 -1.32
CA VAL A 690 -0.09 -20.33 -2.11
C VAL A 690 1.32 -20.65 -1.62
N ASP A 691 2.10 -21.40 -2.41
CA ASP A 691 3.51 -21.63 -2.10
C ASP A 691 4.40 -20.52 -2.68
N LYS A 692 4.89 -19.65 -1.80
CA LYS A 692 5.77 -18.52 -2.13
C LYS A 692 7.08 -18.94 -2.81
N LYS A 693 7.49 -20.22 -2.77
CA LYS A 693 8.69 -20.72 -3.47
C LYS A 693 8.61 -20.55 -4.98
N TYR A 694 7.42 -20.49 -5.55
CA TYR A 694 7.23 -20.36 -7.01
C TYR A 694 7.31 -18.90 -7.51
N VAL A 695 7.61 -17.93 -6.63
CA VAL A 695 7.94 -16.54 -7.03
C VAL A 695 9.28 -16.48 -7.74
N ASN A 696 10.31 -17.02 -7.09
CA ASN A 696 11.67 -17.09 -7.59
C ASN A 696 12.09 -18.55 -7.55
N ILE A 697 11.65 -19.31 -8.56
CA ILE A 697 12.18 -20.65 -8.78
C ILE A 697 13.65 -20.45 -9.12
N LYS A 698 14.52 -20.65 -8.12
CA LYS A 698 15.93 -20.91 -8.38
C LYS A 698 15.90 -22.13 -9.27
N THR A 699 16.20 -21.94 -10.56
CA THR A 699 16.35 -23.06 -11.47
C THR A 699 17.24 -24.06 -10.76
N PRO A 700 16.77 -25.30 -10.50
CA PRO A 700 17.65 -26.29 -9.90
C PRO A 700 18.90 -26.29 -10.78
N SER A 701 20.07 -26.16 -10.16
CA SER A 701 21.35 -26.36 -10.82
C SER A 701 21.35 -27.79 -11.34
N THR A 702 20.73 -28.02 -12.50
CA THR A 702 20.70 -29.32 -13.17
C THR A 702 22.04 -29.51 -13.85
N GLY A 703 23.11 -29.51 -13.04
CA GLY A 703 24.48 -29.67 -13.51
C GLY A 703 24.84 -28.76 -14.70
N PRO A 704 25.96 -29.07 -15.38
CA PRO A 704 26.32 -28.38 -16.61
C PRO A 704 25.34 -28.76 -17.73
N ARG A 705 24.80 -27.75 -18.42
CA ARG A 705 23.97 -27.97 -19.63
C ARG A 705 24.80 -28.63 -20.73
N ILE A 706 24.23 -29.61 -21.42
CA ILE A 706 24.88 -30.26 -22.57
C ILE A 706 25.09 -29.22 -23.68
N ILE A 707 26.32 -29.14 -24.17
CA ILE A 707 26.71 -28.23 -25.26
C ILE A 707 26.10 -28.74 -26.57
N ASN A 708 25.37 -27.87 -27.26
CA ASN A 708 24.71 -28.19 -28.54
C ASN A 708 25.49 -27.62 -29.73
N VAL A 709 25.40 -28.29 -30.89
CA VAL A 709 26.02 -27.83 -32.15
C VAL A 709 25.57 -26.41 -32.53
N ASN A 710 24.30 -26.06 -32.27
CA ASN A 710 23.77 -24.73 -32.51
C ASN A 710 24.53 -23.61 -31.76
N GLN A 711 25.12 -23.93 -30.60
CA GLN A 711 25.91 -22.96 -29.84
C GLN A 711 27.29 -22.73 -30.48
N LEU A 712 27.79 -23.69 -31.26
CA LEU A 712 29.10 -23.65 -31.93
C LEU A 712 29.03 -23.09 -33.36
N LEU A 713 27.84 -22.77 -33.87
CA LEU A 713 27.66 -22.23 -35.23
C LEU A 713 28.51 -20.98 -35.48
N GLY A 714 28.67 -20.10 -34.49
CA GLY A 714 29.51 -18.92 -34.62
C GLY A 714 30.98 -19.26 -34.90
N SER A 715 31.51 -20.35 -34.33
CA SER A 715 32.86 -20.81 -34.62
C SER A 715 32.98 -21.35 -36.04
N PHE A 716 31.96 -22.07 -36.53
CA PHE A 716 31.93 -22.56 -37.91
C PHE A 716 31.81 -21.42 -38.93
N GLU A 717 31.07 -20.36 -38.62
CA GLU A 717 30.98 -19.14 -39.44
C GLU A 717 32.34 -18.46 -39.57
N VAL A 718 33.04 -18.23 -38.46
CA VAL A 718 34.39 -17.62 -38.47
C VAL A 718 35.38 -18.48 -39.25
N TRP A 719 35.35 -19.80 -39.06
CA TRP A 719 36.20 -20.73 -39.80
C TRP A 719 35.93 -20.70 -41.31
N THR A 720 34.66 -20.70 -41.70
CA THR A 720 34.25 -20.65 -43.11
C THR A 720 34.70 -19.34 -43.78
N ILE A 721 34.53 -18.20 -43.10
CA ILE A 721 35.02 -16.90 -43.58
C ILE A 721 36.55 -16.94 -43.73
N GLY A 722 37.27 -17.50 -42.75
CA GLY A 722 38.73 -17.64 -42.81
C GLY A 722 39.19 -18.48 -44.01
N MET A 723 38.52 -19.60 -44.29
CA MET A 723 38.82 -20.44 -45.45
C MET A 723 38.57 -19.70 -46.78
N ILE A 724 37.46 -18.96 -46.88
CA ILE A 724 37.16 -18.14 -48.07
C ILE A 724 38.25 -17.08 -48.28
N ILE A 725 38.65 -16.36 -47.24
CA ILE A 725 39.72 -15.35 -47.32
C ILE A 725 41.04 -15.99 -47.76
N SER A 726 41.40 -17.15 -47.20
CA SER A 726 42.61 -17.89 -47.57
C SER A 726 42.60 -18.29 -49.04
N ILE A 727 41.47 -18.81 -49.55
CA ILE A 727 41.32 -19.16 -50.97
C ILE A 727 41.46 -17.92 -51.86
N VAL A 728 40.83 -16.80 -51.47
CA VAL A 728 40.92 -15.54 -52.23
C VAL A 728 42.36 -15.03 -52.27
N LEU A 729 43.06 -15.03 -51.13
CA LEU A 729 44.47 -14.63 -51.06
C LEU A 729 45.36 -15.54 -51.91
N PHE A 730 45.14 -16.85 -51.87
CA PHE A 730 45.86 -17.80 -52.71
C PHE A 730 45.63 -17.54 -54.20
N VAL A 731 44.38 -17.29 -54.61
CA VAL A 731 44.07 -16.92 -56.00
C VAL A 731 44.76 -15.60 -56.38
N ILE A 732 44.76 -14.59 -55.50
CA ILE A 732 45.47 -13.32 -55.73
C ILE A 732 46.97 -13.55 -55.92
N GLU A 733 47.58 -14.42 -55.10
CA GLU A 733 49.01 -14.75 -55.20
C GLU A 733 49.34 -15.44 -56.53
N VAL A 734 48.53 -16.44 -56.92
CA VAL A 734 48.69 -17.15 -58.20
C VAL A 734 48.52 -16.20 -59.39
N VAL A 735 47.52 -15.32 -59.36
CA VAL A 735 47.27 -14.33 -60.43
C VAL A 735 48.37 -13.25 -60.46
N SER A 736 48.88 -12.83 -59.30
CA SER A 736 50.01 -11.89 -59.17
C SER A 736 51.33 -12.46 -59.73
N SER A 737 51.48 -13.79 -59.76
CA SER A 737 52.63 -14.46 -60.38
C SER A 737 52.66 -14.36 -61.92
N HIS A 738 51.52 -14.01 -62.55
CA HIS A 738 51.41 -13.87 -64.00
C HIS A 738 52.07 -12.56 -64.51
N LYS A 739 52.83 -12.64 -65.60
CA LYS A 739 53.74 -11.58 -66.12
C LYS A 739 53.12 -10.19 -66.35
N SER A 740 51.80 -10.07 -66.42
CA SER A 740 51.06 -8.83 -66.74
C SER A 740 50.78 -7.91 -65.53
N MET A 741 50.99 -8.35 -64.28
CA MET A 741 50.67 -7.56 -63.08
C MET A 741 51.88 -7.29 -62.15
N LYS A 742 52.97 -6.73 -62.69
CA LYS A 742 54.20 -6.39 -61.94
C LYS A 742 53.98 -5.43 -60.75
N LEU A 743 52.95 -4.58 -60.81
CA LEU A 743 52.66 -3.57 -59.80
C LEU A 743 52.07 -4.19 -58.51
N LEU A 744 51.20 -5.21 -58.66
CA LEU A 744 50.62 -5.96 -57.54
C LEU A 744 51.68 -6.82 -56.82
N ARG A 745 52.60 -7.40 -57.59
CA ARG A 745 53.74 -8.19 -57.09
C ARG A 745 54.72 -7.36 -56.24
N ASN A 746 54.94 -6.09 -56.59
CA ASN A 746 55.82 -5.20 -55.83
C ASN A 746 55.21 -4.73 -54.49
N VAL A 747 53.87 -4.71 -54.40
CA VAL A 747 53.15 -4.37 -53.15
C VAL A 747 53.10 -5.59 -52.24
N LEU A 748 52.79 -6.78 -52.76
CA LEU A 748 52.74 -8.03 -52.00
C LEU A 748 54.12 -8.48 -51.48
N ASN A 749 55.21 -8.23 -52.20
CA ASN A 749 56.56 -8.58 -51.73
C ASN A 749 57.13 -7.65 -50.64
N LYS A 750 56.46 -6.52 -50.35
CA LYS A 750 56.86 -5.54 -49.33
C LYS A 750 56.07 -5.66 -48.02
N ILE A 751 54.95 -6.36 -48.05
CA ILE A 751 54.12 -6.75 -46.89
C ILE A 751 54.62 -8.13 -46.44
#